data_AF-A0A0F9J2L5-F1
#
_entry.id   AF-A0A0F9J2L5-F1
#
_cell.length_a   1.000
_cell.length_b   1.000
_cell.length_c   1.000
_cell.angle_alpha   90.00
_cell.angle_beta   90.00
_cell.angle_gamma   90.00
#
_symmetry.space_group_name_H-M   'P 1'
#
loop_
_entity.id
_entity.type
_entity.pdbx_description
1 polymer ?
#
loop_
_entity_poly.entity_id
_entity_poly.type
_entity_poly.pdbx_seq_one_letter_code
_entity_poly.pdbx_strand_id
1 'polypeptide(L)'
;MIEVIDLQILENITGEKNKGNLNRVFQNLFNKIEGYLDLKPYHRNVKVTYIKSKAPNISKLEDIFSIGVNRYKQDEVLIIEIKENYKKFLNFILLREIFNFFIPNKLRNYEQVQIVINQIIMTHLAKSALSNEWRGIIRERLEDNDILSTGVSRLSSIDRLEHFFKYTSSNIQQNPIPFFFKYLKDYFALISDRYEDFEDIFFDKFTNYISQAKNNDEIVETLRCIIEIFYNVRTYTNILNYKTYFHETKECGELETELSPRKFKINMDWVKKNSYIAPSYQLNWNTINVSVIVLFLRFNPLLDKAKIYKIINQLPFFVSPKFSHDSFALNVSGYVVIPNIYKKDFNRFLENLGALGYLIIHHCLLFNTLRHSVNLNYLREYAKKRRIINPEHNQYSMKNEIEFKLDMESNYDNNELSLLDFLVLDRIRFYSVNGLGFERRRDVIHTIKSDLLNEIITERAKIKDLRNILKSFQESIDLTTEFMHLLEANKKFGFFYIKATLESSYTVLKFMERVLNNNSNIKNYSQFQNFVENQDLSQQIEEKILFKNICVQNGNIKEFFTLFFQSKKEYNKRIEALKKFSDLVNACYNLKIFDLKSIKKILRDRNVVDQIYKTKEAKLKEEFEKWKPYKITIQEIESIIDKFLKKDPPIIQPILINTIIFDENDYLQLILTESEEVLKQMEKIKKYFPRVLINSTKGLESNDNFLYVEISTPDMNKEEKKQFYSIFYNIFKENLLYGKSYLWKGWIPAVSKKNFYDFQNKQFFYTKDLYEQFFLYVQRTLGQPLKKLPIIASKIQHKFWSKEKNFSGLIKTMNYHDEIEKVDLTPTNLHKLVQFNHSLKKNLVNPKKFQEIKTGEFFRNYVKSIKCIPAFQHFGFEQFFLYMYPTDMDGIDFKLLLSNTFQKLKYPACIDDSNSFLIKYLMPYRSPNLKYIHWLTKTKEIIREYVAFSVKKIYQVFQFQTNLNSEGWDYAPDKFKIYMQNILFNPNYNIVLPEVKIFDLEEKFTSEGFTPNSPEFESLCDIYNWHSIDLKSYLSGKSILKEHHITDLLKKNLIFPYLTLKNLGFQEKIYIILPNVKKETITTLLKVFSFFNVGYLNEIGGEFFIDGFLDKKEFEYGLMIELFFPKCEIGEFEKLFELLFEYLEIKHYLLLNDLI
;
A
#
# COMPACT_ATOMS: atom_id res chain seq x y z
N MET A 1 26.90 10.04 -28.14
CA MET A 1 26.28 9.45 -29.34
C MET A 1 25.16 8.55 -28.85
N ILE A 2 23.93 8.75 -29.34
CA ILE A 2 22.71 8.11 -28.84
C ILE A 2 22.51 6.79 -29.61
N GLU A 3 22.44 5.64 -28.94
CA GLU A 3 21.94 4.40 -29.56
C GLU A 3 20.41 4.48 -29.65
N VAL A 4 19.91 5.17 -30.68
CA VAL A 4 18.59 4.86 -31.22
C VAL A 4 18.76 3.54 -31.97
N ILE A 5 17.89 2.55 -31.77
CA ILE A 5 17.94 1.31 -32.58
C ILE A 5 17.96 1.74 -34.05
N ASP A 6 19.06 1.46 -34.74
CA ASP A 6 19.18 1.78 -36.16
C ASP A 6 18.29 0.82 -36.97
N LEU A 7 17.06 1.28 -37.19
CA LEU A 7 15.99 0.58 -37.89
C LEU A 7 16.02 0.83 -39.40
N GLN A 8 17.14 1.26 -40.00
CA GLN A 8 17.33 1.28 -41.46
C GLN A 8 16.99 -0.06 -42.15
N ILE A 9 17.08 -1.17 -41.41
CA ILE A 9 16.65 -2.50 -41.88
C ILE A 9 15.14 -2.52 -42.19
N LEU A 10 14.31 -1.78 -41.45
CA LEU A 10 12.84 -1.71 -41.64
C LEU A 10 12.43 -0.84 -42.83
N GLU A 11 13.23 0.15 -43.21
CA GLU A 11 12.98 1.03 -44.38
C GLU A 11 13.08 0.27 -45.71
N ASN A 12 13.80 -0.87 -45.72
CA ASN A 12 14.04 -1.71 -46.89
C ASN A 12 13.10 -2.93 -47.03
N ILE A 13 12.13 -3.10 -46.13
CA ILE A 13 11.22 -4.26 -46.10
C ILE A 13 9.98 -4.07 -46.99
N THR A 14 9.59 -2.83 -47.25
CA THR A 14 8.37 -2.48 -48.01
C THR A 14 8.55 -2.58 -49.54
N GLY A 15 9.77 -2.78 -50.03
CA GLY A 15 10.06 -2.99 -51.45
C GLY A 15 9.85 -4.43 -51.91
N GLU A 16 9.22 -4.63 -53.07
CA GLU A 16 8.91 -5.96 -53.64
C GLU A 16 10.13 -6.87 -53.91
N LYS A 17 11.36 -6.35 -53.81
CA LYS A 17 12.61 -7.09 -54.07
C LYS A 17 13.08 -8.04 -52.96
N ASN A 18 12.49 -8.02 -51.76
CA ASN A 18 12.97 -8.81 -50.60
C ASN A 18 12.05 -9.98 -50.17
N LYS A 19 11.24 -10.53 -51.09
CA LYS A 19 10.42 -11.75 -50.84
C LYS A 19 11.23 -12.98 -50.39
N GLY A 20 12.56 -12.97 -50.54
CA GLY A 20 13.43 -14.12 -50.30
C GLY A 20 13.99 -14.31 -48.89
N ASN A 21 13.81 -13.40 -47.90
CA ASN A 21 14.44 -13.65 -46.58
C ASN A 21 13.77 -13.01 -45.35
N LEU A 22 12.44 -13.13 -45.22
CA LEU A 22 11.69 -12.65 -44.05
C LEU A 22 12.27 -13.19 -42.72
N ASN A 23 12.68 -14.47 -42.69
CA ASN A 23 13.30 -15.07 -41.52
C ASN A 23 14.67 -14.45 -41.18
N ARG A 24 15.54 -14.17 -42.16
CA ARG A 24 16.82 -13.46 -41.89
C ARG A 24 16.58 -12.04 -41.40
N VAL A 25 15.61 -11.33 -41.98
CA VAL A 25 15.25 -9.98 -41.53
C VAL A 25 14.73 -10.03 -40.09
N PHE A 26 13.87 -10.98 -39.77
CA PHE A 26 13.35 -11.21 -38.42
C PHE A 26 14.49 -11.48 -37.43
N GLN A 27 15.39 -12.41 -37.74
CA GLN A 27 16.51 -12.77 -36.86
C GLN A 27 17.51 -11.61 -36.67
N ASN A 28 17.77 -10.82 -37.71
CA ASN A 28 18.62 -9.64 -37.58
C ASN A 28 18.00 -8.57 -36.66
N LEU A 29 16.69 -8.33 -36.78
CA LEU A 29 15.96 -7.42 -35.89
C LEU A 29 15.90 -7.97 -34.46
N PHE A 30 15.68 -9.27 -34.32
CA PHE A 30 15.65 -9.98 -33.03
C PHE A 30 16.96 -9.80 -32.26
N ASN A 31 18.10 -10.05 -32.92
CA ASN A 31 19.43 -9.89 -32.31
C ASN A 31 19.73 -8.42 -31.93
N LYS A 32 19.31 -7.45 -32.76
CA LYS A 32 19.45 -6.03 -32.43
C LYS A 32 18.61 -5.63 -31.20
N ILE A 33 17.40 -6.16 -31.09
CA ILE A 33 16.53 -5.89 -29.94
C ILE A 33 17.03 -6.61 -28.68
N GLU A 34 17.56 -7.83 -28.79
CA GLU A 34 18.21 -8.54 -27.67
C GLU A 34 19.39 -7.72 -27.11
N GLY A 35 20.24 -7.17 -27.99
CA GLY A 35 21.33 -6.27 -27.58
C GLY A 35 20.86 -4.95 -26.99
N TYR A 36 19.82 -4.33 -27.56
CA TYR A 36 19.26 -3.07 -27.04
C TYR A 36 18.62 -3.22 -25.65
N LEU A 37 17.96 -4.34 -25.38
CA LEU A 37 17.30 -4.60 -24.10
C LEU A 37 18.26 -5.15 -23.03
N ASP A 38 19.40 -5.72 -23.42
CA ASP A 38 20.33 -6.46 -22.55
C ASP A 38 19.61 -7.56 -21.73
N LEU A 39 18.67 -8.27 -22.36
CA LEU A 39 17.83 -9.29 -21.72
C LEU A 39 17.77 -10.55 -22.57
N LYS A 40 17.81 -11.73 -21.92
CA LYS A 40 17.57 -13.01 -22.61
C LYS A 40 16.09 -13.20 -22.94
N PRO A 41 15.72 -13.57 -24.19
CA PRO A 41 14.34 -13.84 -24.60
C PRO A 41 13.83 -15.18 -24.06
N TYR A 42 12.51 -15.31 -23.92
CA TYR A 42 11.85 -16.53 -23.43
C TYR A 42 11.72 -17.63 -24.51
N HIS A 43 11.76 -17.26 -25.80
CA HIS A 43 11.83 -18.22 -26.92
C HIS A 43 12.88 -17.74 -27.92
N ARG A 44 13.65 -18.68 -28.47
CA ARG A 44 14.70 -18.39 -29.46
C ARG A 44 14.42 -19.00 -30.84
N ASN A 45 13.65 -20.09 -30.89
CA ASN A 45 13.38 -20.82 -32.13
C ASN A 45 12.06 -20.35 -32.73
N VAL A 46 12.15 -19.43 -33.70
CA VAL A 46 10.99 -18.79 -34.33
C VAL A 46 11.11 -18.85 -35.85
N LYS A 47 10.01 -19.20 -36.51
CA LYS A 47 9.87 -19.18 -37.96
C LYS A 47 8.69 -18.28 -38.35
N VAL A 48 8.93 -17.33 -39.25
CA VAL A 48 7.91 -16.41 -39.75
C VAL A 48 7.57 -16.77 -41.20
N THR A 49 6.27 -16.87 -41.49
CA THR A 49 5.72 -17.23 -42.81
C THR A 49 4.53 -16.34 -43.17
N TYR A 50 4.15 -16.32 -44.45
CA TYR A 50 2.91 -15.67 -44.91
C TYR A 50 1.82 -16.70 -45.14
N ILE A 51 0.57 -16.31 -44.87
CA ILE A 51 -0.61 -17.10 -45.20
C ILE A 51 -1.62 -16.30 -46.03
N LYS A 52 -2.14 -16.94 -47.08
CA LYS A 52 -3.29 -16.47 -47.86
C LYS A 52 -4.56 -16.72 -47.06
N SER A 53 -5.06 -15.72 -46.33
CA SER A 53 -6.35 -15.88 -45.64
C SER A 53 -7.51 -15.72 -46.64
N LYS A 54 -8.48 -16.64 -46.62
CA LYS A 54 -9.82 -16.38 -47.17
C LYS A 54 -10.44 -15.20 -46.38
N ALA A 55 -11.28 -14.39 -47.04
CA ALA A 55 -11.88 -13.19 -46.47
C ALA A 55 -12.41 -13.44 -45.03
N PRO A 56 -12.21 -12.51 -44.09
CA PRO A 56 -12.55 -12.74 -42.70
C PRO A 56 -14.06 -12.94 -42.57
N ASN A 57 -14.47 -14.02 -41.88
CA ASN A 57 -15.77 -14.01 -41.21
C ASN A 57 -15.68 -12.90 -40.15
N ILE A 58 -16.36 -11.78 -40.39
CA ILE A 58 -16.38 -10.55 -39.56
C ILE A 58 -16.96 -10.80 -38.15
N SER A 59 -17.30 -12.04 -37.78
CA SER A 59 -18.02 -12.38 -36.54
C SER A 59 -17.16 -12.54 -35.27
N LYS A 60 -15.83 -12.44 -35.32
CA LYS A 60 -14.96 -12.37 -34.12
C LYS A 60 -13.93 -11.23 -34.25
N LEU A 61 -14.06 -10.20 -33.42
CA LEU A 61 -13.07 -9.14 -33.27
C LEU A 61 -11.73 -9.77 -32.83
N GLU A 62 -10.64 -9.55 -33.58
CA GLU A 62 -9.28 -9.95 -33.18
C GLU A 62 -8.78 -9.05 -32.05
N ASP A 63 -8.15 -9.61 -31.01
CA ASP A 63 -7.50 -8.84 -29.94
C ASP A 63 -6.27 -8.05 -30.45
N ILE A 64 -5.84 -7.00 -29.72
CA ILE A 64 -4.72 -6.13 -30.10
C ILE A 64 -3.37 -6.85 -30.23
N PHE A 65 -3.22 -7.99 -29.56
CA PHE A 65 -2.05 -8.86 -29.66
C PHE A 65 -2.05 -9.63 -30.97
N SER A 66 -3.20 -10.07 -31.47
CA SER A 66 -3.33 -11.04 -32.56
C SER A 66 -3.64 -10.42 -33.91
N ILE A 67 -3.76 -9.09 -33.98
CA ILE A 67 -4.02 -8.36 -35.23
C ILE A 67 -3.06 -8.82 -36.33
N GLY A 68 -3.63 -9.41 -37.38
CA GLY A 68 -2.92 -9.79 -38.60
C GLY A 68 -1.99 -11.00 -38.51
N VAL A 69 -2.01 -11.76 -37.40
CA VAL A 69 -1.14 -12.94 -37.23
C VAL A 69 -1.85 -14.14 -36.62
N ASN A 70 -1.37 -15.35 -36.97
CA ASN A 70 -1.66 -16.58 -36.25
C ASN A 70 -0.36 -17.14 -35.65
N ARG A 71 -0.44 -17.79 -34.48
CA ARG A 71 0.71 -18.37 -33.78
C ARG A 71 0.42 -19.81 -33.37
N TYR A 72 1.34 -20.72 -33.65
CA TYR A 72 1.28 -22.10 -33.16
C TYR A 72 2.68 -22.67 -32.99
N LYS A 73 2.81 -23.72 -32.18
CA LYS A 73 4.07 -24.40 -31.91
C LYS A 73 4.10 -25.72 -32.67
N GLN A 74 5.18 -25.98 -33.39
CA GLN A 74 5.44 -27.23 -34.10
C GLN A 74 6.90 -27.64 -33.84
N ASP A 75 7.13 -28.84 -33.32
CA ASP A 75 8.47 -29.40 -33.06
C ASP A 75 9.42 -28.45 -32.32
N GLU A 76 8.92 -27.85 -31.23
CA GLU A 76 9.60 -26.83 -30.43
C GLU A 76 9.90 -25.48 -31.10
N VAL A 77 9.54 -25.31 -32.38
CA VAL A 77 9.63 -24.04 -33.11
C VAL A 77 8.29 -23.30 -33.02
N LEU A 78 8.33 -22.02 -32.64
CA LEU A 78 7.15 -21.16 -32.73
C LEU A 78 7.01 -20.64 -34.16
N ILE A 79 5.89 -20.96 -34.80
CA ILE A 79 5.56 -20.49 -36.14
C ILE A 79 4.62 -19.29 -36.02
N ILE A 80 5.01 -18.18 -36.67
CA ILE A 80 4.24 -16.96 -36.78
C ILE A 80 3.80 -16.80 -38.24
N GLU A 81 2.51 -16.94 -38.48
CA GLU A 81 1.91 -16.73 -39.80
C GLU A 81 1.33 -15.32 -39.90
N ILE A 82 1.87 -14.51 -40.82
CA ILE A 82 1.38 -13.17 -41.11
C ILE A 82 0.33 -13.26 -42.22
N LYS A 83 -0.87 -12.74 -41.97
CA LYS A 83 -1.96 -12.74 -42.96
C LYS A 83 -1.62 -11.75 -44.09
N GLU A 84 -1.77 -12.19 -45.34
CA GLU A 84 -1.31 -11.42 -46.51
C GLU A 84 -2.01 -10.06 -46.65
N ASN A 85 -3.24 -9.91 -46.16
CA ASN A 85 -3.99 -8.65 -46.10
C ASN A 85 -3.41 -7.62 -45.10
N TYR A 86 -2.55 -8.03 -44.16
CA TYR A 86 -1.86 -7.14 -43.21
C TYR A 86 -0.42 -6.81 -43.63
N LYS A 87 0.01 -7.20 -44.84
CA LYS A 87 1.37 -7.00 -45.34
C LYS A 87 1.82 -5.53 -45.32
N LYS A 88 0.90 -4.57 -45.47
CA LYS A 88 1.25 -3.14 -45.37
C LYS A 88 1.77 -2.75 -43.98
N PHE A 89 1.32 -3.43 -42.92
CA PHE A 89 1.75 -3.20 -41.53
C PHE A 89 2.87 -4.12 -41.06
N LEU A 90 3.58 -4.77 -41.98
CA LEU A 90 4.60 -5.76 -41.67
C LEU A 90 5.62 -5.25 -40.64
N ASN A 91 6.10 -4.01 -40.78
CA ASN A 91 7.08 -3.43 -39.85
C ASN A 91 6.55 -3.34 -38.41
N PHE A 92 5.26 -3.02 -38.23
CA PHE A 92 4.61 -2.96 -36.92
C PHE A 92 4.47 -4.37 -36.33
N ILE A 93 4.02 -5.32 -37.16
CA ILE A 93 3.83 -6.71 -36.76
C ILE A 93 5.16 -7.35 -36.35
N LEU A 94 6.23 -7.22 -37.14
CA LEU A 94 7.52 -7.82 -36.81
C LEU A 94 8.09 -7.29 -35.49
N LEU A 95 8.03 -5.98 -35.24
CA LEU A 95 8.46 -5.42 -33.97
C LEU A 95 7.60 -5.90 -32.80
N ARG A 96 6.28 -5.96 -32.97
CA ARG A 96 5.36 -6.50 -31.96
C ARG A 96 5.72 -7.91 -31.57
N GLU A 97 5.96 -8.78 -32.55
CA GLU A 97 6.29 -10.17 -32.28
C GLU A 97 7.67 -10.28 -31.60
N ILE A 98 8.66 -9.50 -32.04
CA ILE A 98 9.99 -9.51 -31.42
C ILE A 98 9.93 -9.08 -29.96
N PHE A 99 9.32 -7.94 -29.65
CA PHE A 99 9.22 -7.47 -28.27
C PHE A 99 8.46 -8.45 -27.38
N ASN A 100 7.42 -9.12 -27.91
CA ASN A 100 6.68 -10.14 -27.17
C ASN A 100 7.52 -11.36 -26.77
N PHE A 101 8.66 -11.63 -27.41
CA PHE A 101 9.57 -12.69 -26.98
C PHE A 101 10.32 -12.39 -25.69
N PHE A 102 10.38 -11.12 -25.28
CA PHE A 102 10.97 -10.69 -24.02
C PHE A 102 9.93 -10.59 -22.90
N ILE A 103 8.67 -10.96 -23.17
CA ILE A 103 7.57 -10.95 -22.21
C ILE A 103 7.30 -12.37 -21.70
N PRO A 104 7.12 -12.57 -20.37
CA PRO A 104 6.69 -13.85 -19.80
C PRO A 104 5.39 -14.35 -20.44
N ASN A 105 5.29 -15.65 -20.72
CA ASN A 105 4.12 -16.23 -21.43
C ASN A 105 2.77 -15.87 -20.79
N LYS A 106 2.67 -15.80 -19.45
CA LYS A 106 1.39 -15.47 -18.79
C LYS A 106 0.97 -14.01 -19.01
N LEU A 107 1.90 -13.08 -19.25
CA LEU A 107 1.61 -11.66 -19.45
C LEU A 107 1.43 -11.26 -20.93
N ARG A 108 1.77 -12.13 -21.89
CA ARG A 108 1.68 -11.79 -23.32
C ARG A 108 0.27 -11.46 -23.78
N ASN A 109 -0.74 -12.08 -23.18
CA ASN A 109 -2.13 -11.84 -23.54
C ASN A 109 -2.76 -10.73 -22.69
N TYR A 110 -2.00 -10.11 -21.78
CA TYR A 110 -2.54 -9.06 -20.91
C TYR A 110 -2.67 -7.76 -21.71
N GLU A 111 -3.88 -7.23 -21.75
CA GLU A 111 -4.23 -6.08 -22.59
C GLU A 111 -3.34 -4.86 -22.29
N GLN A 112 -3.11 -4.52 -21.02
CA GLN A 112 -2.28 -3.39 -20.59
C GLN A 112 -0.83 -3.53 -21.07
N VAL A 113 -0.27 -4.74 -20.97
CA VAL A 113 1.08 -5.04 -21.48
C VAL A 113 1.11 -4.84 -23.00
N GLN A 114 0.08 -5.29 -23.70
CA GLN A 114 0.00 -5.15 -25.16
C GLN A 114 -0.26 -3.71 -25.61
N ILE A 115 -0.94 -2.90 -24.81
CA ILE A 115 -1.06 -1.44 -24.99
C ILE A 115 0.33 -0.81 -24.93
N VAL A 116 1.13 -1.13 -23.90
CA VAL A 116 2.50 -0.64 -23.75
C VAL A 116 3.39 -1.08 -24.92
N ILE A 117 3.33 -2.36 -25.32
CA ILE A 117 4.08 -2.87 -26.46
C ILE A 117 3.72 -2.12 -27.75
N ASN A 118 2.43 -1.93 -28.02
CA ASN A 118 2.01 -1.14 -29.17
C ASN A 118 2.54 0.29 -29.10
N GLN A 119 2.60 0.90 -27.91
CA GLN A 119 3.15 2.23 -27.75
C GLN A 119 4.68 2.30 -27.97
N ILE A 120 5.42 1.28 -27.51
CA ILE A 120 6.86 1.13 -27.80
C ILE A 120 7.09 1.02 -29.32
N ILE A 121 6.32 0.20 -30.02
CA ILE A 121 6.41 0.06 -31.48
C ILE A 121 6.10 1.39 -32.17
N MET A 122 5.03 2.07 -31.75
CA MET A 122 4.63 3.37 -32.29
C MET A 122 5.72 4.43 -32.08
N THR A 123 6.46 4.34 -30.99
CA THR A 123 7.59 5.24 -30.68
C THR A 123 8.77 4.97 -31.62
N HIS A 124 9.12 3.69 -31.85
CA HIS A 124 10.18 3.31 -32.79
C HIS A 124 9.82 3.59 -34.26
N LEU A 125 8.54 3.49 -34.63
CA LEU A 125 8.03 3.69 -35.99
C LEU A 125 7.33 5.05 -36.20
N ALA A 126 7.59 6.04 -35.34
CA ALA A 126 6.91 7.34 -35.37
C ALA A 126 7.05 8.10 -36.71
N LYS A 127 8.11 7.82 -37.49
CA LYS A 127 8.36 8.42 -38.82
C LYS A 127 7.67 7.66 -39.97
N SER A 128 7.05 6.51 -39.72
CA SER A 128 6.37 5.73 -40.75
C SER A 128 5.08 6.41 -41.23
N ALA A 129 4.85 6.45 -42.53
CA ALA A 129 3.61 6.97 -43.13
C ALA A 129 2.35 6.21 -42.66
N LEU A 130 2.50 4.96 -42.20
CA LEU A 130 1.41 4.10 -41.74
C LEU A 130 1.13 4.19 -40.23
N SER A 131 1.89 5.00 -39.50
CA SER A 131 1.76 5.13 -38.04
C SER A 131 0.34 5.56 -37.62
N ASN A 132 -0.24 6.56 -38.30
CA ASN A 132 -1.60 7.01 -38.00
C ASN A 132 -2.67 5.95 -38.31
N GLU A 133 -2.48 5.16 -39.37
CA GLU A 133 -3.43 4.10 -39.75
C GLU A 133 -3.37 2.93 -38.75
N TRP A 134 -2.16 2.53 -38.33
CA TRP A 134 -1.99 1.52 -37.27
C TRP A 134 -2.59 2.00 -35.94
N ARG A 135 -2.37 3.27 -35.57
CA ARG A 135 -3.00 3.89 -34.39
C ARG A 135 -4.52 3.82 -34.47
N GLY A 136 -5.11 4.11 -35.64
CA GLY A 136 -6.55 4.00 -35.86
C GLY A 136 -7.07 2.59 -35.60
N ILE A 137 -6.38 1.57 -36.12
CA ILE A 137 -6.74 0.16 -35.90
C ILE A 137 -6.68 -0.22 -34.42
N ILE A 138 -5.65 0.19 -33.70
CA ILE A 138 -5.54 -0.10 -32.26
C ILE A 138 -6.65 0.59 -31.46
N ARG A 139 -6.93 1.87 -31.77
CA ARG A 139 -7.99 2.64 -31.09
C ARG A 139 -9.39 2.06 -31.34
N GLU A 140 -9.73 1.73 -32.58
CA GLU A 140 -11.01 1.09 -32.94
C GLU A 140 -11.22 -0.22 -32.15
N ARG A 141 -10.16 -1.04 -31.99
CA ARG A 141 -10.23 -2.29 -31.21
C ARG A 141 -10.38 -2.09 -29.71
N LEU A 142 -9.94 -0.96 -29.18
CA LEU A 142 -10.12 -0.61 -27.77
C LEU A 142 -11.51 -0.02 -27.52
N GLU A 143 -12.03 0.77 -28.47
CA GLU A 143 -13.40 1.31 -28.45
C GLU A 143 -14.48 0.22 -28.51
N ASP A 144 -14.26 -0.86 -29.28
CA ASP A 144 -15.21 -1.98 -29.43
C ASP A 144 -15.16 -3.01 -28.27
N ASN A 145 -14.06 -3.07 -27.50
CA ASN A 145 -13.89 -3.98 -26.35
C ASN A 145 -14.13 -3.30 -24.99
N ASP A 146 -14.35 -1.99 -24.96
CA ASP A 146 -14.82 -1.31 -23.77
C ASP A 146 -16.20 -1.85 -23.41
N ILE A 147 -16.27 -2.64 -22.33
CA ILE A 147 -17.53 -2.84 -21.62
C ILE A 147 -17.98 -1.43 -21.24
N LEU A 148 -19.14 -1.00 -21.75
CA LEU A 148 -19.75 0.31 -21.50
C LEU A 148 -19.78 0.72 -20.00
N SER A 149 -19.69 -0.26 -19.09
CA SER A 149 -19.65 -0.08 -17.64
C SER A 149 -18.28 0.26 -17.02
N THR A 150 -17.14 0.06 -17.71
CA THR A 150 -15.79 0.33 -17.15
C THR A 150 -15.19 1.68 -17.55
N GLY A 151 -15.81 2.39 -18.51
CA GLY A 151 -15.38 3.71 -18.96
C GLY A 151 -14.11 3.71 -19.84
N VAL A 152 -13.87 4.85 -20.51
CA VAL A 152 -12.82 5.09 -21.54
C VAL A 152 -11.40 5.19 -20.94
N SER A 153 -11.11 4.49 -19.84
CA SER A 153 -9.81 4.55 -19.14
C SER A 153 -8.64 4.13 -20.04
N ARG A 154 -8.89 3.20 -20.96
CA ARG A 154 -7.87 2.55 -21.81
C ARG A 154 -7.24 3.48 -22.86
N LEU A 155 -7.98 4.43 -23.41
CA LEU A 155 -7.43 5.41 -24.37
C LEU A 155 -6.52 6.44 -23.67
N SER A 156 -6.83 6.78 -22.42
CA SER A 156 -6.01 7.72 -21.64
C SER A 156 -4.62 7.16 -21.32
N SER A 157 -4.52 5.85 -21.12
CA SER A 157 -3.26 5.12 -20.93
C SER A 157 -2.35 5.17 -22.17
N ILE A 158 -2.90 5.01 -23.37
CA ILE A 158 -2.14 5.13 -24.63
C ILE A 158 -1.47 6.50 -24.74
N ASP A 159 -2.25 7.56 -24.50
CA ASP A 159 -1.77 8.92 -24.64
C ASP A 159 -0.67 9.24 -23.59
N ARG A 160 -0.80 8.73 -22.36
CA ARG A 160 0.24 8.83 -21.30
C ARG A 160 1.55 8.15 -21.70
N LEU A 161 1.46 6.92 -22.18
CA LEU A 161 2.62 6.10 -22.56
C LEU A 161 3.37 6.67 -23.77
N GLU A 162 2.67 7.37 -24.67
CA GLU A 162 3.28 8.00 -25.86
C GLU A 162 4.37 9.02 -25.49
N HIS A 163 4.16 9.78 -24.42
CA HIS A 163 5.14 10.75 -23.97
C HIS A 163 6.28 10.10 -23.18
N PHE A 164 5.94 9.12 -22.34
CA PHE A 164 6.89 8.44 -21.49
C PHE A 164 8.01 7.75 -22.28
N PHE A 165 7.67 6.97 -23.31
CA PHE A 165 8.68 6.24 -24.10
C PHE A 165 9.48 7.12 -25.08
N LYS A 166 9.10 8.39 -25.29
CA LYS A 166 9.91 9.36 -26.04
C LYS A 166 11.10 9.89 -25.23
N TYR A 167 11.18 9.60 -23.93
CA TYR A 167 12.32 9.94 -23.08
C TYR A 167 13.61 9.28 -23.61
N THR A 168 14.65 10.09 -23.81
CA THR A 168 15.96 9.63 -24.30
C THR A 168 17.08 10.16 -23.40
N SER A 169 17.60 9.29 -22.53
CA SER A 169 18.82 9.54 -21.76
C SER A 169 20.07 9.15 -22.55
N SER A 170 21.22 9.76 -22.22
CA SER A 170 22.52 9.34 -22.76
C SER A 170 23.04 8.05 -22.13
N ASN A 171 22.46 7.61 -21.00
CA ASN A 171 22.73 6.32 -20.38
C ASN A 171 21.60 5.34 -20.71
N ILE A 172 21.91 4.20 -21.36
CA ILE A 172 20.94 3.14 -21.72
C ILE A 172 20.20 2.64 -20.48
N GLN A 173 20.89 2.58 -19.33
CA GLN A 173 20.29 2.14 -18.07
C GLN A 173 19.16 3.06 -17.60
N GLN A 174 19.06 4.30 -18.09
CA GLN A 174 18.03 5.28 -17.73
C GLN A 174 16.88 5.36 -18.76
N ASN A 175 16.83 4.45 -19.74
CA ASN A 175 15.79 4.45 -20.78
C ASN A 175 14.54 3.69 -20.31
N PRO A 176 13.32 4.23 -20.51
CA PRO A 176 12.07 3.60 -20.08
C PRO A 176 11.77 2.26 -20.77
N ILE A 177 12.24 2.05 -22.00
CA ILE A 177 11.94 0.83 -22.78
C ILE A 177 12.72 -0.37 -22.21
N PRO A 178 14.07 -0.36 -22.08
CA PRO A 178 14.78 -1.43 -21.38
C PRO A 178 14.30 -1.64 -19.95
N PHE A 179 14.01 -0.55 -19.22
CA PHE A 179 13.47 -0.62 -17.86
C PHE A 179 12.13 -1.36 -17.82
N PHE A 180 11.22 -1.12 -18.75
CA PHE A 180 9.95 -1.86 -18.86
C PHE A 180 10.15 -3.37 -18.95
N PHE A 181 11.04 -3.85 -19.83
CA PHE A 181 11.27 -5.28 -19.98
C PHE A 181 11.99 -5.89 -18.76
N LYS A 182 12.92 -5.15 -18.13
CA LYS A 182 13.54 -5.57 -16.87
C LYS A 182 12.48 -5.67 -15.77
N TYR A 183 11.62 -4.65 -15.65
CA TYR A 183 10.52 -4.60 -14.71
C TYR A 183 9.53 -5.77 -14.89
N LEU A 184 9.09 -6.06 -16.13
CA LEU A 184 8.22 -7.21 -16.40
C LEU A 184 8.84 -8.54 -15.96
N LYS A 185 10.17 -8.68 -16.05
CA LYS A 185 10.89 -9.89 -15.68
C LYS A 185 11.04 -10.02 -14.16
N ASP A 186 11.40 -8.93 -13.49
CA ASP A 186 11.68 -8.90 -12.06
C ASP A 186 10.39 -8.88 -11.21
N TYR A 187 9.31 -8.33 -11.76
CA TYR A 187 8.02 -8.13 -11.08
C TYR A 187 6.85 -8.86 -11.76
N PHE A 188 7.13 -9.87 -12.59
CA PHE A 188 6.13 -10.67 -13.33
C PHE A 188 4.89 -11.06 -12.50
N ALA A 189 5.12 -11.56 -11.28
CA ALA A 189 4.04 -12.05 -10.44
C ALA A 189 3.23 -10.93 -9.78
N LEU A 190 3.84 -9.76 -9.57
CA LEU A 190 3.18 -8.54 -9.06
C LEU A 190 2.20 -7.98 -10.10
N ILE A 191 2.58 -8.05 -11.37
CA ILE A 191 1.78 -7.55 -12.50
C ILE A 191 0.55 -8.43 -12.75
N SER A 192 0.65 -9.74 -12.50
CA SER A 192 -0.51 -10.64 -12.64
C SER A 192 -1.60 -10.39 -11.59
N ASP A 193 -1.24 -9.90 -10.40
CA ASP A 193 -2.18 -9.71 -9.29
C ASP A 193 -2.77 -8.27 -9.22
N ARG A 194 -2.04 -7.26 -9.70
CA ARG A 194 -2.45 -5.84 -9.67
C ARG A 194 -2.52 -5.22 -11.07
N TYR A 195 -3.17 -5.91 -11.99
CA TYR A 195 -3.20 -5.49 -13.41
C TYR A 195 -3.87 -4.12 -13.63
N GLU A 196 -4.78 -3.70 -12.74
CA GLU A 196 -5.51 -2.42 -12.83
C GLU A 196 -4.61 -1.20 -12.53
N ASP A 197 -3.59 -1.35 -11.67
CA ASP A 197 -2.70 -0.26 -11.24
C ASP A 197 -1.29 -0.35 -11.89
N PHE A 198 -1.12 -1.22 -12.88
CA PHE A 198 0.17 -1.57 -13.48
C PHE A 198 0.99 -0.34 -13.90
N GLU A 199 0.36 0.60 -14.59
CA GLU A 199 1.04 1.77 -15.18
C GLU A 199 1.55 2.72 -14.11
N ASP A 200 0.74 3.03 -13.09
CA ASP A 200 1.12 3.95 -12.03
C ASP A 200 2.29 3.40 -11.19
N ILE A 201 2.29 2.09 -10.88
CA ILE A 201 3.40 1.43 -10.19
C ILE A 201 4.66 1.42 -11.05
N PHE A 202 4.51 1.13 -12.34
CA PHE A 202 5.63 1.14 -13.28
C PHE A 202 6.28 2.52 -13.39
N PHE A 203 5.48 3.59 -13.48
CA PHE A 203 5.97 4.96 -13.51
C PHE A 203 6.70 5.36 -12.22
N ASP A 204 6.15 5.00 -11.05
CA ASP A 204 6.77 5.29 -9.76
C ASP A 204 8.15 4.61 -9.64
N LYS A 205 8.24 3.32 -9.97
CA LYS A 205 9.50 2.57 -9.91
C LYS A 205 10.56 3.14 -10.85
N PHE A 206 10.17 3.56 -12.06
CA PHE A 206 11.10 4.22 -12.98
C PHE A 206 11.55 5.60 -12.46
N THR A 207 10.64 6.35 -11.84
CA THR A 207 10.92 7.67 -11.28
C THR A 207 11.94 7.60 -10.16
N ASN A 208 11.75 6.68 -9.22
CA ASN A 208 12.68 6.45 -8.10
C ASN A 208 14.05 5.99 -8.58
N TYR A 209 14.08 5.19 -9.65
CA TYR A 209 15.32 4.75 -10.26
C TYR A 209 16.12 5.90 -10.91
N ILE A 210 15.46 6.91 -11.49
CA ILE A 210 16.12 8.08 -12.09
C ILE A 210 16.51 9.13 -11.04
N SER A 211 15.68 9.36 -10.02
CA SER A 211 15.91 10.40 -9.00
C SER A 211 17.21 10.17 -8.22
N GLN A 212 17.60 8.91 -8.00
CA GLN A 212 18.85 8.53 -7.35
C GLN A 212 20.11 8.93 -8.15
N ALA A 213 19.98 9.28 -9.44
CA ALA A 213 21.13 9.35 -10.33
C ALA A 213 21.91 10.68 -10.33
N LYS A 214 21.32 11.88 -10.14
CA LYS A 214 22.06 13.17 -10.23
C LYS A 214 21.36 14.37 -9.58
N ASN A 215 21.73 14.74 -8.35
CA ASN A 215 21.49 16.08 -7.80
C ASN A 215 22.83 16.76 -7.49
N ASN A 216 23.13 17.86 -8.18
CA ASN A 216 24.24 18.79 -7.90
C ASN A 216 23.62 20.08 -7.34
N ASP A 217 24.29 20.78 -6.43
CA ASP A 217 23.89 22.05 -5.84
C ASP A 217 23.38 23.08 -6.87
N GLU A 218 23.94 23.14 -8.09
CA GLU A 218 23.43 24.03 -9.15
C GLU A 218 22.01 23.67 -9.63
N ILE A 219 21.67 22.38 -9.68
CA ILE A 219 20.32 21.91 -10.01
C ILE A 219 19.37 22.28 -8.88
N VAL A 220 19.77 22.09 -7.62
CA VAL A 220 18.95 22.45 -6.45
C VAL A 220 18.63 23.95 -6.43
N GLU A 221 19.62 24.80 -6.68
CA GLU A 221 19.41 26.25 -6.81
C GLU A 221 18.50 26.59 -8.00
N THR A 222 18.59 25.83 -9.10
CA THR A 222 17.68 25.99 -10.25
C THR A 222 16.24 25.65 -9.86
N LEU A 223 16.02 24.59 -9.08
CA LEU A 223 14.70 24.23 -8.57
C LEU A 223 14.12 25.32 -7.68
N ARG A 224 14.91 25.87 -6.74
CA ARG A 224 14.49 27.00 -5.91
C ARG A 224 14.02 28.18 -6.76
N CYS A 225 14.82 28.58 -7.76
CA CYS A 225 14.47 29.67 -8.68
C CYS A 225 13.17 29.40 -9.45
N ILE A 226 12.97 28.17 -9.94
CA ILE A 226 11.73 27.78 -10.64
C ILE A 226 10.51 27.92 -9.71
N ILE A 227 10.63 27.52 -8.45
CA ILE A 227 9.54 27.59 -7.47
C ILE A 227 9.16 29.04 -7.18
N GLU A 228 10.15 29.90 -6.91
CA GLU A 228 9.92 31.32 -6.61
C GLU A 228 9.29 32.04 -7.81
N ILE A 229 9.82 31.82 -9.03
CA ILE A 229 9.23 32.37 -10.26
C ILE A 229 7.78 31.91 -10.41
N PHE A 230 7.48 30.62 -10.20
CA PHE A 230 6.12 30.11 -10.37
C PHE A 230 5.14 30.66 -9.33
N TYR A 231 5.59 30.84 -8.07
CA TYR A 231 4.74 31.38 -7.01
C TYR A 231 4.44 32.88 -7.23
N ASN A 232 5.36 33.61 -7.86
CA ASN A 232 5.18 35.02 -8.21
C ASN A 232 4.32 35.20 -9.48
N VAL A 233 4.63 34.48 -10.56
CA VAL A 233 3.91 34.59 -11.85
C VAL A 233 2.53 33.94 -11.78
N ARG A 234 2.37 32.92 -10.92
CA ARG A 234 1.15 32.13 -10.64
C ARG A 234 0.56 31.35 -11.82
N THR A 235 0.92 31.71 -13.04
CA THR A 235 0.46 31.08 -14.27
C THR A 235 1.64 30.43 -14.99
N TYR A 236 1.34 29.37 -15.75
CA TYR A 236 2.34 28.73 -16.60
C TYR A 236 1.84 28.67 -18.04
N THR A 237 2.63 29.22 -18.95
CA THR A 237 2.30 29.35 -20.37
C THR A 237 3.27 28.56 -21.26
N ASN A 238 4.58 28.78 -21.09
CA ASN A 238 5.64 28.11 -21.82
C ASN A 238 6.97 28.16 -21.03
N ILE A 239 7.73 27.07 -21.07
CA ILE A 239 9.03 26.94 -20.42
C ILE A 239 10.06 27.90 -21.03
N LEU A 240 9.85 28.35 -22.27
CA LEU A 240 10.67 29.41 -22.87
C LEU A 240 10.52 30.73 -22.12
N ASN A 241 9.34 31.03 -21.59
CA ASN A 241 9.08 32.27 -20.86
C ASN A 241 9.80 32.29 -19.50
N TYR A 242 10.10 31.13 -18.91
CA TYR A 242 10.86 31.06 -17.65
C TYR A 242 12.27 31.60 -17.77
N LYS A 243 12.85 31.62 -18.98
CA LYS A 243 14.15 32.26 -19.22
C LYS A 243 14.03 33.77 -19.11
N THR A 244 12.94 34.32 -19.64
CA THR A 244 12.62 35.74 -19.57
C THR A 244 12.27 36.13 -18.14
N TYR A 245 11.37 35.39 -17.48
CA TYR A 245 11.01 35.63 -16.09
C TYR A 245 12.24 35.57 -15.17
N PHE A 246 13.12 34.57 -15.33
CA PHE A 246 14.35 34.50 -14.56
C PHE A 246 15.24 35.74 -14.76
N HIS A 247 15.34 36.26 -15.98
CA HIS A 247 16.11 37.47 -16.26
C HIS A 247 15.47 38.69 -15.61
N GLU A 248 14.16 38.90 -15.82
CA GLU A 248 13.39 40.01 -15.28
C GLU A 248 13.41 40.03 -13.75
N THR A 249 13.09 38.91 -13.09
CA THR A 249 13.07 38.81 -11.63
C THR A 249 14.47 38.96 -11.03
N LYS A 250 15.52 38.53 -11.75
CA LYS A 250 16.90 38.70 -11.30
C LYS A 250 17.38 40.15 -11.43
N GLU A 251 17.07 40.82 -12.54
CA GLU A 251 17.45 42.22 -12.76
C GLU A 251 16.70 43.18 -11.83
N CYS A 252 15.43 42.89 -11.53
CA CYS A 252 14.63 43.69 -10.60
C CYS A 252 14.97 43.41 -9.12
N GLY A 253 15.88 42.46 -8.83
CA GLY A 253 16.27 42.09 -7.47
C GLY A 253 15.26 41.24 -6.71
N GLU A 254 14.20 40.76 -7.37
CA GLU A 254 13.16 39.91 -6.78
C GLU A 254 13.64 38.46 -6.59
N LEU A 255 14.67 38.03 -7.34
CA LEU A 255 15.27 36.70 -7.27
C LEU A 255 16.77 36.78 -6.95
N GLU A 256 17.15 36.51 -5.70
CA GLU A 256 18.55 36.47 -5.27
C GLU A 256 19.21 35.15 -5.68
N THR A 257 20.10 35.16 -6.69
CA THR A 257 20.82 33.95 -7.11
C THR A 257 22.15 34.23 -7.83
N GLU A 258 23.13 33.36 -7.58
CA GLU A 258 24.41 33.33 -8.29
C GLU A 258 24.33 32.62 -9.66
N LEU A 259 23.21 31.93 -9.97
CA LEU A 259 23.05 31.26 -11.26
C LEU A 259 23.10 32.26 -12.41
N SER A 260 23.95 32.01 -13.40
CA SER A 260 23.93 32.79 -14.64
C SER A 260 22.75 32.36 -15.53
N PRO A 261 22.20 33.24 -16.38
CA PRO A 261 21.13 32.87 -17.31
C PRO A 261 21.50 31.66 -18.20
N ARG A 262 22.79 31.52 -18.56
CA ARG A 262 23.31 30.37 -19.31
C ARG A 262 23.21 29.07 -18.50
N LYS A 263 23.63 29.08 -17.23
CA LYS A 263 23.55 27.91 -16.35
C LYS A 263 22.09 27.55 -16.05
N PHE A 264 21.27 28.53 -15.71
CA PHE A 264 19.83 28.34 -15.50
C PHE A 264 19.16 27.67 -16.70
N LYS A 265 19.47 28.12 -17.94
CA LYS A 265 18.97 27.49 -19.18
C LYS A 265 19.40 26.03 -19.31
N ILE A 266 20.67 25.72 -19.08
CA ILE A 266 21.20 24.34 -19.16
C ILE A 266 20.52 23.44 -18.12
N ASN A 267 20.39 23.92 -16.89
CA ASN A 267 19.79 23.17 -15.79
C ASN A 267 18.27 23.02 -15.98
N MET A 268 17.58 24.02 -16.51
CA MET A 268 16.16 23.91 -16.86
C MET A 268 15.93 22.88 -17.97
N ASP A 269 16.79 22.87 -19.00
CA ASP A 269 16.74 21.85 -20.04
C ASP A 269 17.03 20.45 -19.46
N TRP A 270 17.85 20.35 -18.41
CA TRP A 270 18.08 19.12 -17.66
C TRP A 270 16.86 18.71 -16.84
N VAL A 271 16.25 19.60 -16.06
CA VAL A 271 15.05 19.35 -15.22
C VAL A 271 13.89 18.89 -16.11
N LYS A 272 13.67 19.57 -17.23
CA LYS A 272 12.67 19.20 -18.23
C LYS A 272 12.88 17.80 -18.82
N LYS A 273 14.14 17.41 -19.05
CA LYS A 273 14.48 16.13 -19.66
C LYS A 273 14.55 14.98 -18.67
N ASN A 274 14.88 15.23 -17.40
CA ASN A 274 15.29 14.18 -16.46
C ASN A 274 14.52 14.21 -15.12
N SER A 275 13.50 15.06 -14.96
CA SER A 275 12.69 15.13 -13.72
C SER A 275 11.19 15.20 -14.00
N TYR A 276 10.39 14.86 -12.99
CA TYR A 276 8.92 14.92 -13.01
C TYR A 276 8.37 16.23 -12.42
N ILE A 277 9.24 17.19 -12.18
CA ILE A 277 8.88 18.47 -11.60
C ILE A 277 7.99 19.24 -12.59
N ALA A 278 6.80 19.65 -12.15
CA ALA A 278 5.79 20.29 -12.99
C ALA A 278 5.04 21.38 -12.22
N PRO A 279 4.51 22.40 -12.92
CA PRO A 279 3.63 23.36 -12.30
C PRO A 279 2.34 22.63 -11.93
N SER A 280 1.95 22.71 -10.66
CA SER A 280 0.69 22.17 -10.18
C SER A 280 -0.05 23.23 -9.36
N TYR A 281 -1.32 22.98 -9.08
CA TYR A 281 -2.13 23.90 -8.30
C TYR A 281 -2.81 23.18 -7.15
N GLN A 282 -2.74 23.78 -5.96
CA GLN A 282 -3.49 23.34 -4.80
C GLN A 282 -4.91 23.91 -4.89
N LEU A 283 -5.92 23.07 -4.70
CA LEU A 283 -7.33 23.48 -4.68
C LEU A 283 -7.75 23.90 -3.27
N ASN A 284 -8.39 25.05 -3.18
CA ASN A 284 -9.12 25.51 -2.00
C ASN A 284 -10.53 24.91 -2.01
N TRP A 285 -10.70 23.77 -1.34
CA TRP A 285 -11.95 23.01 -1.36
C TRP A 285 -13.15 23.79 -0.81
N ASN A 286 -12.94 24.69 0.15
CA ASN A 286 -14.02 25.48 0.76
C ASN A 286 -14.66 26.43 -0.26
N THR A 287 -13.89 26.89 -1.25
CA THR A 287 -14.40 27.78 -2.32
C THR A 287 -15.38 27.08 -3.26
N ILE A 288 -15.40 25.76 -3.27
CA ILE A 288 -16.33 24.96 -4.06
C ILE A 288 -17.29 24.20 -3.14
N ASN A 289 -17.55 24.70 -1.94
CA ASN A 289 -18.50 24.13 -0.98
C ASN A 289 -18.20 22.66 -0.56
N VAL A 290 -16.90 22.31 -0.49
CA VAL A 290 -16.40 21.00 -0.04
C VAL A 290 -15.52 21.20 1.19
N SER A 291 -15.74 20.41 2.24
CA SER A 291 -14.89 20.38 3.44
C SER A 291 -13.82 19.31 3.34
N VAL A 292 -12.67 19.57 3.95
CA VAL A 292 -11.64 18.56 4.27
C VAL A 292 -11.60 18.36 5.78
N ILE A 293 -11.84 17.13 6.22
CA ILE A 293 -11.87 16.74 7.63
C ILE A 293 -10.84 15.64 7.85
N VAL A 294 -9.98 15.78 8.86
CA VAL A 294 -9.16 14.65 9.35
C VAL A 294 -10.00 13.85 10.31
N LEU A 295 -10.07 12.55 10.06
CA LEU A 295 -10.86 11.60 10.83
C LEU A 295 -9.92 10.69 11.61
N PHE A 296 -10.20 10.51 12.90
CA PHE A 296 -9.57 9.49 13.75
C PHE A 296 -10.66 8.61 14.34
N LEU A 297 -10.54 7.30 14.19
CA LEU A 297 -11.49 6.30 14.70
C LEU A 297 -10.73 5.25 15.50
N ARG A 298 -11.20 4.93 16.71
CA ARG A 298 -10.78 3.75 17.47
C ARG A 298 -11.95 2.79 17.60
N PHE A 299 -11.83 1.62 16.99
CA PHE A 299 -12.87 0.59 17.03
C PHE A 299 -12.79 -0.24 18.32
N ASN A 300 -13.93 -0.82 18.71
CA ASN A 300 -14.02 -1.74 19.83
C ASN A 300 -13.17 -3.01 19.58
N PRO A 301 -12.31 -3.46 20.52
CA PRO A 301 -11.42 -4.61 20.34
C PRO A 301 -12.13 -5.95 20.17
N LEU A 302 -13.44 -6.02 20.45
CA LEU A 302 -14.26 -7.21 20.19
C LEU A 302 -14.68 -7.36 18.72
N LEU A 303 -14.53 -6.30 17.91
CA LEU A 303 -14.85 -6.34 16.50
C LEU A 303 -13.73 -7.04 15.71
N ASP A 304 -14.16 -7.80 14.71
CA ASP A 304 -13.25 -8.40 13.75
C ASP A 304 -12.62 -7.32 12.86
N LYS A 305 -11.29 -7.24 12.90
CA LYS A 305 -10.50 -6.26 12.13
C LYS A 305 -10.76 -6.37 10.63
N ALA A 306 -10.93 -7.57 10.07
CA ALA A 306 -11.22 -7.76 8.65
C ALA A 306 -12.54 -7.08 8.22
N LYS A 307 -13.55 -7.15 9.10
CA LYS A 307 -14.84 -6.49 8.87
C LYS A 307 -14.73 -4.96 8.91
N ILE A 308 -13.89 -4.44 9.81
CA ILE A 308 -13.61 -3.00 9.89
C ILE A 308 -12.97 -2.52 8.59
N TYR A 309 -11.94 -3.20 8.08
CA TYR A 309 -11.33 -2.88 6.79
C TYR A 309 -12.35 -2.84 5.65
N LYS A 310 -13.24 -3.83 5.58
CA LYS A 310 -14.29 -3.88 4.57
C LYS A 310 -15.21 -2.66 4.60
N ILE A 311 -15.50 -2.13 5.80
CA ILE A 311 -16.31 -0.92 5.98
C ILE A 311 -15.51 0.32 5.60
N ILE A 312 -14.28 0.45 6.11
CA ILE A 312 -13.42 1.60 5.86
C ILE A 312 -13.14 1.79 4.37
N ASN A 313 -12.87 0.70 3.64
CA ASN A 313 -12.63 0.73 2.20
C ASN A 313 -13.86 1.14 1.38
N GLN A 314 -15.06 1.10 1.96
CA GLN A 314 -16.32 1.51 1.32
C GLN A 314 -16.91 2.78 1.91
N LEU A 315 -16.26 3.39 2.92
CA LEU A 315 -16.75 4.58 3.60
C LEU A 315 -16.85 5.75 2.62
N PRO A 316 -18.05 6.33 2.38
CA PRO A 316 -18.20 7.42 1.44
C PRO A 316 -17.30 8.61 1.80
N PHE A 317 -16.63 9.16 0.79
CA PHE A 317 -15.75 10.33 0.86
C PHE A 317 -14.45 10.19 1.65
N PHE A 318 -14.18 9.02 2.25
CA PHE A 318 -12.92 8.75 2.96
C PHE A 318 -11.78 8.44 1.98
N VAL A 319 -10.62 9.05 2.20
CA VAL A 319 -9.44 8.93 1.33
C VAL A 319 -8.18 8.75 2.17
N SER A 320 -7.25 7.96 1.63
CA SER A 320 -5.99 7.58 2.28
C SER A 320 -6.16 7.04 3.71
N PRO A 321 -6.88 5.93 3.90
CA PRO A 321 -6.98 5.30 5.21
C PRO A 321 -5.60 4.84 5.69
N LYS A 322 -5.24 5.21 6.92
CA LYS A 322 -4.02 4.85 7.64
C LYS A 322 -4.41 4.02 8.85
N PHE A 323 -3.70 2.92 9.09
CA PHE A 323 -4.01 1.98 10.15
C PHE A 323 -2.86 1.93 11.16
N SER A 324 -3.19 1.77 12.44
CA SER A 324 -2.20 1.64 13.49
C SER A 324 -2.64 0.58 14.50
N HIS A 325 -1.69 -0.28 14.85
CA HIS A 325 -1.87 -1.42 15.75
C HIS A 325 -1.04 -1.18 17.01
N ASP A 326 -1.71 -0.94 18.13
CA ASP A 326 -1.10 -0.75 19.45
C ASP A 326 -1.75 -1.64 20.54
N SER A 327 -2.83 -2.33 20.16
CA SER A 327 -3.71 -3.09 21.04
C SER A 327 -4.58 -4.08 20.25
N PHE A 328 -5.51 -4.76 20.93
CA PHE A 328 -6.52 -5.56 20.23
C PHE A 328 -7.48 -4.67 19.42
N ALA A 329 -7.61 -3.39 19.77
CA ALA A 329 -8.34 -2.41 18.98
C ALA A 329 -7.61 -2.06 17.67
N LEU A 330 -8.38 -1.58 16.68
CA LEU A 330 -7.85 -1.02 15.44
C LEU A 330 -8.07 0.49 15.44
N ASN A 331 -6.98 1.24 15.27
CA ASN A 331 -7.02 2.68 15.07
C ASN A 331 -6.97 2.98 13.57
N VAL A 332 -7.83 3.88 13.11
CA VAL A 332 -7.90 4.34 11.72
C VAL A 332 -7.78 5.85 11.69
N SER A 333 -6.87 6.39 10.87
CA SER A 333 -6.83 7.81 10.55
C SER A 333 -6.91 8.03 9.04
N GLY A 334 -7.25 9.24 8.60
CA GLY A 334 -7.29 9.59 7.18
C GLY A 334 -8.05 10.88 6.92
N TYR A 335 -8.33 11.17 5.65
CA TYR A 335 -8.97 12.40 5.23
C TYR A 335 -10.38 12.11 4.70
N VAL A 336 -11.36 12.95 5.05
CA VAL A 336 -12.70 12.95 4.48
C VAL A 336 -12.85 14.22 3.66
N VAL A 337 -12.96 14.08 2.35
CA VAL A 337 -13.18 15.21 1.42
C VAL A 337 -14.65 15.18 1.00
N ILE A 338 -15.50 15.99 1.63
CA ILE A 338 -16.95 15.83 1.61
C ILE A 338 -17.69 17.12 1.22
N PRO A 339 -18.66 17.09 0.28
CA PRO A 339 -19.52 18.24 0.03
C PRO A 339 -20.30 18.62 1.28
N ASN A 340 -20.39 19.91 1.61
CA ASN A 340 -20.94 20.35 2.89
C ASN A 340 -22.37 19.91 3.17
N ILE A 341 -23.16 19.72 2.11
CA ILE A 341 -24.52 19.18 2.17
C ILE A 341 -24.60 17.80 2.86
N TYR A 342 -23.52 17.02 2.91
CA TYR A 342 -23.47 15.70 3.56
C TYR A 342 -22.85 15.71 4.97
N LYS A 343 -22.28 16.84 5.41
CA LYS A 343 -21.49 16.93 6.66
C LYS A 343 -22.30 16.54 7.90
N LYS A 344 -23.57 16.96 7.97
CA LYS A 344 -24.46 16.64 9.09
C LYS A 344 -24.78 15.14 9.19
N ASP A 345 -25.04 14.50 8.05
CA ASP A 345 -25.36 13.07 8.00
C ASP A 345 -24.13 12.21 8.32
N PHE A 346 -22.94 12.67 7.91
CA PHE A 346 -21.68 12.03 8.27
C PHE A 346 -21.44 12.05 9.80
N ASN A 347 -21.62 13.21 10.45
CA ASN A 347 -21.49 13.30 11.91
C ASN A 347 -22.49 12.39 12.62
N ARG A 348 -23.77 12.41 12.21
CA ARG A 348 -24.81 11.52 12.76
C ARG A 348 -24.47 10.04 12.56
N PHE A 349 -23.87 9.68 11.42
CA PHE A 349 -23.40 8.33 11.17
C PHE A 349 -22.36 7.89 12.20
N LEU A 350 -21.35 8.72 12.50
CA LEU A 350 -20.33 8.42 13.51
C LEU A 350 -20.91 8.33 14.92
N GLU A 351 -21.80 9.26 15.29
CA GLU A 351 -22.52 9.24 16.59
C GLU A 351 -23.30 7.94 16.77
N ASN A 352 -24.01 7.48 15.73
CA ASN A 352 -24.75 6.22 15.78
C ASN A 352 -23.81 5.01 15.95
N LEU A 353 -22.64 5.00 15.31
CA LEU A 353 -21.65 3.93 15.51
C LEU A 353 -21.11 3.93 16.95
N GLY A 354 -20.89 5.11 17.54
CA GLY A 354 -20.52 5.26 18.95
C GLY A 354 -21.63 4.81 19.90
N ALA A 355 -22.89 5.11 19.59
CA ALA A 355 -24.05 4.70 20.38
C ALA A 355 -24.25 3.17 20.39
N LEU A 356 -23.92 2.49 19.28
CA LEU A 356 -23.93 1.03 19.19
C LEU A 356 -22.68 0.36 19.79
N GLY A 357 -21.75 1.15 20.36
CA GLY A 357 -20.52 0.65 20.98
C GLY A 357 -19.47 0.12 20.01
N TYR A 358 -19.63 0.37 18.70
CA TYR A 358 -18.65 -0.03 17.68
C TYR A 358 -17.39 0.84 17.71
N LEU A 359 -17.56 2.13 18.00
CA LEU A 359 -16.47 3.09 18.17
C LEU A 359 -16.28 3.40 19.66
N ILE A 360 -15.02 3.34 20.11
CA ILE A 360 -14.60 3.82 21.43
C ILE A 360 -14.33 5.33 21.34
N ILE A 361 -13.61 5.76 20.32
CA ILE A 361 -13.21 7.16 20.09
C ILE A 361 -13.48 7.51 18.63
N HIS A 362 -14.01 8.71 18.41
CA HIS A 362 -13.97 9.37 17.11
C HIS A 362 -13.60 10.83 17.31
N HIS A 363 -12.71 11.35 16.46
CA HIS A 363 -12.38 12.77 16.41
C HIS A 363 -12.40 13.25 14.97
N CYS A 364 -13.03 14.40 14.75
CA CYS A 364 -13.13 15.04 13.44
C CYS A 364 -12.54 16.45 13.50
N LEU A 365 -11.44 16.68 12.77
CA LEU A 365 -10.75 17.97 12.71
C LEU A 365 -10.96 18.61 11.33
N LEU A 366 -11.70 19.73 11.27
CA LEU A 366 -11.93 20.48 10.05
C LEU A 366 -10.71 21.34 9.69
N PHE A 367 -10.25 21.30 8.44
CA PHE A 367 -9.13 22.12 7.97
C PHE A 367 -9.50 23.59 7.83
N ASN A 368 -8.67 24.48 8.40
CA ASN A 368 -8.77 25.93 8.25
C ASN A 368 -7.60 26.49 7.43
N THR A 369 -6.37 26.06 7.71
CA THR A 369 -5.20 26.51 6.95
C THR A 369 -4.29 25.34 6.66
N LEU A 370 -3.67 25.34 5.49
CA LEU A 370 -2.69 24.36 5.07
C LEU A 370 -1.33 25.03 4.89
N ARG A 371 -0.33 24.58 5.65
CA ARG A 371 1.06 25.00 5.47
C ARG A 371 1.91 23.79 5.15
N HIS A 372 2.62 23.86 4.03
CA HIS A 372 3.46 22.78 3.55
C HIS A 372 4.87 23.30 3.36
N SER A 373 5.80 22.79 4.16
CA SER A 373 7.22 23.13 4.11
C SER A 373 8.01 22.00 3.45
N VAL A 374 8.92 22.38 2.57
CA VAL A 374 9.92 21.51 1.95
C VAL A 374 11.31 22.11 2.11
N ASN A 375 12.27 21.30 2.56
CA ASN A 375 13.65 21.73 2.75
C ASN A 375 14.58 21.17 1.65
N LEU A 376 14.89 22.00 0.65
CA LEU A 376 15.75 21.62 -0.47
C LEU A 376 17.21 21.36 -0.07
N ASN A 377 17.62 21.71 1.15
CA ASN A 377 18.95 21.36 1.66
C ASN A 377 19.20 19.84 1.63
N TYR A 378 18.15 19.01 1.71
CA TYR A 378 18.23 17.55 1.59
C TYR A 378 18.68 17.05 0.21
N LEU A 379 18.51 17.86 -0.83
CA LEU A 379 18.95 17.49 -2.19
C LEU A 379 20.38 17.94 -2.49
N ARG A 380 21.01 18.70 -1.59
CA ARG A 380 22.37 19.23 -1.76
C ARG A 380 23.43 18.18 -1.46
N GLU A 381 24.61 18.37 -2.04
CA GLU A 381 25.68 17.36 -1.97
C GLU A 381 26.13 17.04 -0.54
N TYR A 382 26.16 18.06 0.34
CA TYR A 382 26.58 17.88 1.73
C TYR A 382 25.60 17.07 2.57
N ALA A 383 24.34 16.99 2.15
CA ALA A 383 23.26 16.29 2.86
C ALA A 383 23.06 14.85 2.38
N LYS A 384 23.64 14.44 1.24
CA LYS A 384 23.43 13.11 0.61
C LYS A 384 23.64 11.91 1.53
N LYS A 385 24.44 12.05 2.60
CA LYS A 385 24.72 10.99 3.57
C LYS A 385 24.02 11.18 4.92
N ARG A 386 23.24 12.25 5.10
CA ARG A 386 22.66 12.62 6.39
C ARG A 386 21.16 12.31 6.42
N ARG A 387 20.74 11.52 7.42
CA ARG A 387 19.33 11.23 7.67
C ARG A 387 18.56 12.44 8.22
N ILE A 388 19.17 13.23 9.10
CA ILE A 388 18.66 14.51 9.60
C ILE A 388 19.73 15.59 9.39
N ILE A 389 19.34 16.73 8.81
CA ILE A 389 20.25 17.85 8.60
C ILE A 389 20.36 18.69 9.88
N ASN A 390 21.57 19.16 10.19
CA ASN A 390 21.78 20.18 11.20
C ASN A 390 21.63 21.59 10.56
N PRO A 391 20.62 22.40 10.95
CA PRO A 391 20.47 23.76 10.47
C PRO A 391 21.64 24.69 10.83
N GLU A 392 22.47 24.33 11.82
CA GLU A 392 23.67 25.09 12.20
C GLU A 392 24.89 24.81 11.31
N HIS A 393 24.77 23.91 10.32
CA HIS A 393 25.87 23.59 9.42
C HIS A 393 26.20 24.78 8.50
N ASN A 394 27.49 25.07 8.26
CA ASN A 394 27.93 26.22 7.47
C ASN A 394 27.40 26.26 6.02
N GLN A 395 27.16 25.09 5.42
CA GLN A 395 26.58 24.97 4.07
C GLN A 395 25.05 24.96 4.08
N TYR A 396 24.40 24.94 5.24
CA TYR A 396 22.95 25.07 5.34
C TYR A 396 22.53 26.47 4.89
N SER A 397 21.43 26.56 4.14
CA SER A 397 20.93 27.85 3.68
C SER A 397 19.42 27.96 3.90
N MET A 398 19.00 29.03 4.57
CA MET A 398 17.58 29.28 4.86
C MET A 398 16.77 29.56 3.58
N LYS A 399 17.38 30.07 2.51
CA LYS A 399 16.69 30.28 1.22
C LYS A 399 16.17 28.98 0.58
N ASN A 400 16.69 27.84 1.00
CA ASN A 400 16.26 26.52 0.54
C ASN A 400 15.11 25.95 1.37
N GLU A 401 14.67 26.64 2.42
CA GLU A 401 13.44 26.35 3.16
C GLU A 401 12.27 26.99 2.42
N ILE A 402 11.46 26.18 1.73
CA ILE A 402 10.34 26.68 0.94
C ILE A 402 9.05 26.32 1.66
N GLU A 403 8.21 27.32 1.88
CA GLU A 403 6.88 27.14 2.45
C GLU A 403 5.79 27.56 1.46
N PHE A 404 4.79 26.69 1.33
CA PHE A 404 3.51 27.01 0.71
C PHE A 404 2.47 27.19 1.82
N LYS A 405 1.62 28.22 1.70
CA LYS A 405 0.50 28.46 2.60
C LYS A 405 -0.78 28.65 1.79
N LEU A 406 -1.85 27.98 2.22
CA LEU A 406 -3.20 28.15 1.72
C LEU A 406 -4.16 28.34 2.91
N ASP A 407 -4.87 29.47 2.91
CA ASP A 407 -5.92 29.72 3.89
C ASP A 407 -7.26 29.24 3.30
N MET A 408 -7.87 28.23 3.92
CA MET A 408 -9.16 27.69 3.54
C MET A 408 -10.20 28.46 4.36
N GLU A 409 -10.73 29.55 3.80
CA GLU A 409 -11.67 30.43 4.51
C GLU A 409 -12.79 29.64 5.20
N SER A 410 -13.26 30.15 6.34
CA SER A 410 -14.41 29.57 7.05
C SER A 410 -15.72 29.70 6.27
N ASN A 411 -15.78 30.62 5.31
CA ASN A 411 -16.95 30.84 4.47
C ASN A 411 -16.91 29.92 3.25
N TYR A 412 -18.03 29.25 3.00
CA TYR A 412 -18.17 28.35 1.87
C TYR A 412 -18.79 29.09 0.70
N ASP A 413 -18.06 29.14 -0.40
CA ASP A 413 -18.56 29.70 -1.65
C ASP A 413 -19.24 28.62 -2.49
N ASN A 414 -20.39 28.96 -3.05
CA ASN A 414 -21.04 28.16 -4.09
C ASN A 414 -20.55 28.62 -5.45
N ASN A 415 -19.33 28.22 -5.80
CA ASN A 415 -18.85 28.44 -7.16
C ASN A 415 -19.65 27.63 -8.17
N GLU A 416 -20.21 28.34 -9.13
CA GLU A 416 -20.92 27.81 -10.28
C GLU A 416 -19.92 27.24 -11.30
N LEU A 417 -19.58 25.96 -11.16
CA LEU A 417 -18.62 25.28 -12.02
C LEU A 417 -19.33 24.52 -13.15
N SER A 418 -18.90 24.74 -14.38
CA SER A 418 -19.29 23.90 -15.52
C SER A 418 -18.53 22.57 -15.52
N LEU A 419 -18.90 21.67 -16.45
CA LEU A 419 -18.17 20.42 -16.65
C LEU A 419 -16.72 20.69 -17.08
N LEU A 420 -16.50 21.65 -17.97
CA LEU A 420 -15.16 22.03 -18.40
C LEU A 420 -14.33 22.59 -17.22
N ASP A 421 -14.94 23.40 -16.36
CA ASP A 421 -14.30 23.94 -15.15
C ASP A 421 -13.79 22.80 -14.24
N PHE A 422 -14.62 21.78 -13.97
CA PHE A 422 -14.23 20.63 -13.16
C PHE A 422 -13.14 19.77 -13.80
N LEU A 423 -13.18 19.57 -15.13
CA LEU A 423 -12.14 18.82 -15.84
C LEU A 423 -10.78 19.54 -15.80
N VAL A 424 -10.79 20.87 -15.92
CA VAL A 424 -9.60 21.69 -15.72
C VAL A 424 -9.10 21.55 -14.27
N LEU A 425 -9.98 21.70 -13.27
CA LEU A 425 -9.64 21.52 -11.84
C LEU A 425 -9.08 20.14 -11.53
N ASP A 426 -9.60 19.09 -12.15
CA ASP A 426 -9.05 17.75 -12.01
C ASP A 426 -7.63 17.74 -12.56
N ARG A 427 -7.41 18.15 -13.81
CA ARG A 427 -6.10 18.06 -14.49
C ARG A 427 -4.98 18.90 -13.87
N ILE A 428 -5.27 20.09 -13.36
CA ILE A 428 -4.24 20.97 -12.74
C ILE A 428 -3.70 20.46 -11.41
N ARG A 429 -4.39 19.50 -10.77
CA ARG A 429 -3.99 18.90 -9.49
C ARG A 429 -3.10 17.66 -9.64
N PHE A 430 -2.95 17.13 -10.85
CA PHE A 430 -2.14 15.93 -11.12
C PHE A 430 -0.69 16.29 -11.47
N TYR A 431 0.24 15.40 -11.11
CA TYR A 431 1.66 15.53 -11.42
C TYR A 431 1.97 15.24 -12.90
N SER A 432 3.18 15.62 -13.35
CA SER A 432 3.67 15.68 -14.75
C SER A 432 3.33 14.53 -15.70
N VAL A 433 3.00 13.32 -15.21
CA VAL A 433 2.56 12.18 -16.03
C VAL A 433 1.07 12.28 -16.40
N ASN A 434 0.24 12.86 -15.52
CA ASN A 434 -1.22 12.89 -15.63
C ASN A 434 -1.82 14.32 -15.66
N GLY A 435 -1.03 15.36 -15.39
CA GLY A 435 -1.46 16.76 -15.29
C GLY A 435 -0.83 17.72 -16.30
N LEU A 436 -1.11 19.02 -16.14
CA LEU A 436 -0.65 20.10 -17.03
C LEU A 436 0.83 20.43 -16.80
N GLY A 437 1.75 19.55 -17.22
CA GLY A 437 3.20 19.72 -17.02
C GLY A 437 3.83 20.90 -17.78
N PHE A 438 5.14 21.11 -17.60
CA PHE A 438 5.93 22.14 -18.29
C PHE A 438 5.97 21.96 -19.84
N GLU A 439 5.24 21.04 -20.47
CA GLU A 439 5.26 20.86 -21.92
C GLU A 439 3.89 20.75 -22.62
N ARG A 440 3.83 21.48 -23.76
CA ARG A 440 2.92 21.43 -24.91
C ARG A 440 1.44 21.70 -24.63
N ARG A 441 1.11 23.00 -24.65
CA ARG A 441 -0.23 23.59 -24.81
C ARG A 441 -1.20 22.82 -25.74
N ARG A 442 -0.71 22.22 -26.84
CA ARG A 442 -1.54 21.41 -27.76
C ARG A 442 -1.98 20.07 -27.16
N ASP A 443 -1.10 19.44 -26.41
CA ASP A 443 -1.34 18.12 -25.82
C ASP A 443 -2.35 18.28 -24.68
N VAL A 444 -2.21 19.33 -23.87
CA VAL A 444 -3.19 19.76 -22.85
C VAL A 444 -4.61 19.93 -23.42
N ILE A 445 -4.74 20.66 -24.54
CA ILE A 445 -6.03 20.79 -25.22
C ILE A 445 -6.57 19.42 -25.63
N HIS A 446 -5.72 18.60 -26.26
CA HIS A 446 -6.16 17.33 -26.80
C HIS A 446 -6.68 16.42 -25.69
N THR A 447 -5.97 16.38 -24.56
CA THR A 447 -6.37 15.65 -23.35
C THR A 447 -7.68 16.18 -22.78
N ILE A 448 -7.83 17.50 -22.57
CA ILE A 448 -9.07 18.07 -22.02
C ILE A 448 -10.27 17.82 -22.95
N LYS A 449 -10.08 17.91 -24.28
CA LYS A 449 -11.11 17.55 -25.27
C LYS A 449 -11.48 16.08 -25.19
N SER A 450 -10.48 15.21 -25.07
CA SER A 450 -10.66 13.76 -24.90
C SER A 450 -11.44 13.48 -23.63
N ASP A 451 -11.04 14.06 -22.49
CA ASP A 451 -11.71 13.88 -21.19
C ASP A 451 -13.17 14.30 -21.24
N LEU A 452 -13.47 15.45 -21.85
CA LEU A 452 -14.85 15.91 -22.00
C LEU A 452 -15.67 14.94 -22.84
N LEU A 453 -15.16 14.54 -24.01
CA LEU A 453 -15.85 13.59 -24.87
C LEU A 453 -16.07 12.27 -24.14
N ASN A 454 -15.04 11.76 -23.46
CA ASN A 454 -15.06 10.54 -22.70
C ASN A 454 -16.08 10.61 -21.56
N GLU A 455 -16.19 11.74 -20.86
CA GLU A 455 -17.19 11.93 -19.80
C GLU A 455 -18.61 11.93 -20.38
N ILE A 456 -18.84 12.65 -21.49
CA ILE A 456 -20.16 12.67 -22.15
C ILE A 456 -20.53 11.27 -22.66
N ILE A 457 -19.59 10.57 -23.28
CA ILE A 457 -19.76 9.19 -23.75
C ILE A 457 -20.08 8.27 -22.56
N THR A 458 -19.34 8.40 -21.46
CA THR A 458 -19.52 7.61 -20.24
C THR A 458 -20.88 7.85 -19.59
N GLU A 459 -21.34 9.10 -19.48
CA GLU A 459 -22.68 9.40 -18.97
C GLU A 459 -23.79 8.89 -19.90
N ARG A 460 -23.62 9.02 -21.23
CA ARG A 460 -24.54 8.43 -22.21
C ARG A 460 -24.58 6.90 -22.09
N ALA A 461 -23.44 6.26 -21.91
CA ALA A 461 -23.30 4.83 -21.71
C ALA A 461 -24.05 4.37 -20.46
N LYS A 462 -23.84 5.01 -19.30
CA LYS A 462 -24.56 4.69 -18.04
C LYS A 462 -26.08 4.71 -18.21
N ILE A 463 -26.61 5.67 -18.96
CA ILE A 463 -28.06 5.81 -19.20
C ILE A 463 -28.57 4.77 -20.19
N LYS A 464 -27.83 4.54 -21.28
CA LYS A 464 -28.16 3.51 -22.28
C LYS A 464 -28.14 2.13 -21.63
N ASP A 465 -27.15 1.85 -20.79
CA ASP A 465 -27.02 0.61 -20.06
C ASP A 465 -28.20 0.42 -19.10
N LEU A 466 -28.52 1.43 -18.28
CA LEU A 466 -29.70 1.37 -17.42
C LEU A 466 -30.97 1.08 -18.25
N ARG A 467 -31.16 1.75 -19.39
CA ARG A 467 -32.33 1.53 -20.27
C ARG A 467 -32.37 0.10 -20.81
N ASN A 468 -31.25 -0.43 -21.29
CA ASN A 468 -31.14 -1.79 -21.81
C ASN A 468 -31.41 -2.82 -20.71
N ILE A 469 -30.84 -2.61 -19.52
CA ILE A 469 -31.06 -3.45 -18.34
C ILE A 469 -32.56 -3.42 -18.00
N LEU A 470 -33.15 -2.24 -17.80
CA LEU A 470 -34.56 -2.08 -17.43
C LEU A 470 -35.53 -2.64 -18.49
N LYS A 471 -35.19 -2.56 -19.78
CA LYS A 471 -35.98 -3.18 -20.85
C LYS A 471 -36.12 -4.69 -20.61
N SER A 472 -35.04 -5.37 -20.20
CA SER A 472 -35.09 -6.80 -19.90
C SER A 472 -35.96 -7.14 -18.67
N PHE A 473 -36.09 -6.23 -17.70
CA PHE A 473 -37.03 -6.36 -16.58
C PHE A 473 -38.47 -6.11 -17.02
N GLN A 474 -38.71 -5.10 -17.85
CA GLN A 474 -40.04 -4.77 -18.36
C GLN A 474 -40.61 -5.86 -19.27
N GLU A 475 -39.75 -6.53 -20.04
CA GLU A 475 -40.12 -7.65 -20.92
C GLU A 475 -40.33 -8.97 -20.15
N SER A 476 -39.95 -9.03 -18.87
CA SER A 476 -40.07 -10.24 -18.03
C SER A 476 -40.68 -9.94 -16.67
N ILE A 477 -41.98 -10.24 -16.53
CA ILE A 477 -42.73 -10.12 -15.28
C ILE A 477 -42.09 -10.97 -14.17
N ASP A 478 -41.61 -12.16 -14.51
CA ASP A 478 -40.94 -13.08 -13.58
C ASP A 478 -39.66 -12.43 -13.02
N LEU A 479 -38.79 -11.92 -13.89
CA LEU A 479 -37.52 -11.28 -13.49
C LEU A 479 -37.77 -10.07 -12.57
N THR A 480 -38.77 -9.26 -12.90
CA THR A 480 -39.17 -8.11 -12.07
C THR A 480 -39.70 -8.57 -10.72
N THR A 481 -40.56 -9.57 -10.69
CA THR A 481 -41.16 -10.08 -9.44
C THR A 481 -40.11 -10.69 -8.52
N GLU A 482 -39.19 -11.49 -9.06
CA GLU A 482 -38.06 -12.07 -8.33
C GLU A 482 -37.15 -10.99 -7.73
N PHE A 483 -36.79 -9.97 -8.51
CA PHE A 483 -35.96 -8.89 -8.01
C PHE A 483 -36.67 -8.05 -6.94
N MET A 484 -37.97 -7.78 -7.10
CA MET A 484 -38.77 -7.08 -6.10
C MET A 484 -38.84 -7.86 -4.77
N HIS A 485 -38.97 -9.18 -4.84
CA HIS A 485 -38.89 -10.05 -3.66
C HIS A 485 -37.52 -9.98 -3.00
N LEU A 486 -36.43 -9.99 -3.79
CA LEU A 486 -35.06 -9.84 -3.28
C LEU A 486 -34.86 -8.50 -2.55
N LEU A 487 -35.34 -7.39 -3.13
CA LEU A 487 -35.27 -6.07 -2.49
C LEU A 487 -36.08 -6.02 -1.18
N GLU A 488 -37.25 -6.64 -1.15
CA GLU A 488 -38.10 -6.66 0.05
C GLU A 488 -37.49 -7.51 1.18
N ALA A 489 -36.96 -8.70 0.85
CA ALA A 489 -36.33 -9.59 1.80
C ALA A 489 -35.08 -8.98 2.46
N ASN A 490 -34.37 -8.10 1.74
CA ASN A 490 -33.11 -7.52 2.18
C ASN A 490 -33.20 -6.03 2.59
N LYS A 491 -34.39 -5.43 2.60
CA LYS A 491 -34.58 -3.99 2.85
C LYS A 491 -33.93 -3.48 4.14
N LYS A 492 -33.93 -4.31 5.19
CA LYS A 492 -33.39 -3.96 6.52
C LYS A 492 -31.86 -3.90 6.57
N PHE A 493 -31.18 -4.44 5.57
CA PHE A 493 -29.72 -4.44 5.48
C PHE A 493 -29.18 -3.32 4.59
N GLY A 494 -30.06 -2.65 3.85
CA GLY A 494 -29.76 -1.51 3.01
C GLY A 494 -29.13 -1.84 1.65
N PHE A 495 -29.03 -0.80 0.81
CA PHE A 495 -28.55 -0.88 -0.56
C PHE A 495 -27.15 -1.49 -0.69
N PHE A 496 -26.19 -1.03 0.12
CA PHE A 496 -24.79 -1.46 0.04
C PHE A 496 -24.62 -2.95 0.36
N TYR A 497 -25.44 -3.48 1.27
CA TYR A 497 -25.48 -4.92 1.54
C TYR A 497 -25.99 -5.72 0.34
N ILE A 498 -27.07 -5.26 -0.31
CA ILE A 498 -27.64 -5.92 -1.48
C ILE A 498 -26.61 -5.96 -2.61
N LYS A 499 -25.94 -4.83 -2.89
CA LYS A 499 -24.85 -4.74 -3.88
C LYS A 499 -23.75 -5.76 -3.58
N ALA A 500 -23.18 -5.71 -2.37
CA ALA A 500 -22.09 -6.59 -1.97
C ALA A 500 -22.49 -8.07 -2.05
N THR A 501 -23.74 -8.40 -1.68
CA THR A 501 -24.26 -9.78 -1.71
C THR A 501 -24.44 -10.30 -3.14
N LEU A 502 -24.97 -9.48 -4.06
CA LEU A 502 -25.14 -9.85 -5.46
C LEU A 502 -23.79 -10.08 -6.16
N GLU A 503 -22.85 -9.14 -5.99
CA GLU A 503 -21.49 -9.25 -6.54
C GLU A 503 -20.78 -10.51 -6.03
N SER A 504 -20.83 -10.73 -4.71
CA SER A 504 -20.22 -11.91 -4.10
C SER A 504 -20.86 -13.21 -4.58
N SER A 505 -22.20 -13.25 -4.66
CA SER A 505 -22.93 -14.45 -5.09
C SER A 505 -22.63 -14.80 -6.54
N TYR A 506 -22.59 -13.80 -7.44
CA TYR A 506 -22.29 -14.02 -8.85
C TYR A 506 -20.85 -14.52 -9.07
N THR A 507 -19.87 -13.93 -8.39
CA THR A 507 -18.47 -14.39 -8.42
C THR A 507 -18.37 -15.85 -7.97
N VAL A 508 -19.08 -16.21 -6.90
CA VAL A 508 -19.03 -17.58 -6.39
C VAL A 508 -19.69 -18.59 -7.33
N LEU A 509 -20.84 -18.25 -7.91
CA LEU A 509 -21.53 -19.14 -8.84
C LEU A 509 -20.75 -19.37 -10.13
N LYS A 510 -20.07 -18.35 -10.66
CA LYS A 510 -19.15 -18.51 -11.80
C LYS A 510 -18.00 -19.45 -11.51
N PHE A 511 -17.42 -19.32 -10.31
CA PHE A 511 -16.38 -20.24 -9.87
C PHE A 511 -16.92 -21.67 -9.72
N MET A 512 -18.09 -21.83 -9.11
CA MET A 512 -18.75 -23.15 -8.99
C MET A 512 -18.95 -23.77 -10.37
N GLU A 513 -19.48 -23.03 -11.35
CA GLU A 513 -19.64 -23.50 -12.72
C GLU A 513 -18.31 -23.96 -13.34
N ARG A 514 -17.25 -23.14 -13.19
CA ARG A 514 -15.91 -23.49 -13.67
C ARG A 514 -15.42 -24.80 -13.05
N VAL A 515 -15.62 -24.96 -11.74
CA VAL A 515 -15.23 -26.16 -11.00
C VAL A 515 -15.99 -27.40 -11.49
N LEU A 516 -17.32 -27.31 -11.60
CA LEU A 516 -18.17 -28.44 -11.97
C LEU A 516 -17.97 -28.86 -13.44
N ASN A 517 -17.77 -27.90 -14.35
CA ASN A 517 -17.47 -28.21 -15.74
C ASN A 517 -16.11 -28.91 -15.92
N ASN A 518 -15.13 -28.58 -15.06
CA ASN A 518 -13.77 -29.15 -15.14
C ASN A 518 -13.62 -30.47 -14.36
N ASN A 519 -14.60 -30.84 -13.53
CA ASN A 519 -14.50 -31.99 -12.62
C ASN A 519 -15.79 -32.81 -12.61
N SER A 520 -15.90 -33.76 -13.53
CA SER A 520 -17.06 -34.67 -13.68
C SER A 520 -17.30 -35.60 -12.48
N ASN A 521 -16.32 -35.72 -11.57
CA ASN A 521 -16.39 -36.58 -10.39
C ASN A 521 -17.25 -36.00 -9.25
N ILE A 522 -17.55 -34.70 -9.29
CA ILE A 522 -18.36 -34.02 -8.27
C ILE A 522 -19.84 -34.23 -8.61
N LYS A 523 -20.56 -35.03 -7.80
CA LYS A 523 -21.96 -35.40 -8.05
C LYS A 523 -22.94 -34.84 -7.02
N ASN A 524 -22.46 -34.42 -5.85
CA ASN A 524 -23.30 -33.86 -4.80
C ASN A 524 -22.62 -32.68 -4.08
N TYR A 525 -23.41 -31.91 -3.34
CA TYR A 525 -22.93 -30.68 -2.72
C TYR A 525 -21.84 -30.92 -1.66
N SER A 526 -21.91 -32.06 -0.94
CA SER A 526 -20.87 -32.42 0.03
C SER A 526 -19.54 -32.72 -0.67
N GLN A 527 -19.56 -33.39 -1.82
CA GLN A 527 -18.37 -33.58 -2.64
C GLN A 527 -17.83 -32.26 -3.18
N PHE A 528 -18.70 -31.33 -3.58
CA PHE A 528 -18.28 -29.99 -4.01
C PHE A 528 -17.67 -29.19 -2.86
N GLN A 529 -18.30 -29.20 -1.70
CA GLN A 529 -17.78 -28.52 -0.52
C GLN A 529 -16.43 -29.11 -0.12
N ASN A 530 -16.31 -30.43 -0.03
CA ASN A 530 -15.04 -31.11 0.20
C ASN A 530 -14.03 -30.79 -0.91
N PHE A 531 -14.45 -30.64 -2.16
CA PHE A 531 -13.57 -30.31 -3.27
C PHE A 531 -13.06 -28.86 -3.17
N VAL A 532 -13.90 -27.90 -2.80
CA VAL A 532 -13.51 -26.49 -2.59
C VAL A 532 -12.63 -26.33 -1.36
N GLU A 533 -12.90 -27.08 -0.30
CA GLU A 533 -12.14 -27.10 0.94
C GLU A 533 -10.78 -27.81 0.76
N ASN A 534 -10.72 -28.93 0.03
CA ASN A 534 -9.52 -29.78 -0.05
C ASN A 534 -8.72 -29.67 -1.36
N GLN A 535 -9.26 -29.11 -2.45
CA GLN A 535 -8.51 -28.90 -3.70
C GLN A 535 -8.09 -27.44 -3.94
N ASP A 536 -6.92 -27.32 -4.57
CA ASP A 536 -6.22 -26.07 -4.91
C ASP A 536 -6.83 -25.40 -6.16
N LEU A 537 -8.07 -24.95 -6.04
CA LEU A 537 -8.87 -24.40 -7.16
C LEU A 537 -8.76 -22.90 -7.35
N SER A 538 -8.26 -22.22 -6.32
CA SER A 538 -8.00 -20.79 -6.30
C SER A 538 -6.59 -20.59 -5.75
N GLN A 539 -5.77 -19.87 -6.52
CA GLN A 539 -4.41 -19.52 -6.12
C GLN A 539 -4.40 -18.29 -5.19
N GLN A 540 -5.56 -17.66 -4.95
CA GLN A 540 -5.66 -16.43 -4.18
C GLN A 540 -6.40 -16.62 -2.85
N ILE A 541 -5.82 -16.10 -1.78
CA ILE A 541 -6.33 -16.24 -0.41
C ILE A 541 -7.65 -15.49 -0.22
N GLU A 542 -7.82 -14.34 -0.87
CA GLU A 542 -9.03 -13.53 -0.85
C GLU A 542 -10.24 -14.30 -1.41
N GLU A 543 -10.03 -14.98 -2.53
CA GLU A 543 -11.02 -15.87 -3.13
C GLU A 543 -11.39 -17.02 -2.18
N LYS A 544 -10.39 -17.69 -1.58
CA LYS A 544 -10.63 -18.77 -0.61
C LYS A 544 -11.40 -18.30 0.62
N ILE A 545 -11.09 -17.13 1.17
CA ILE A 545 -11.84 -16.49 2.27
C ILE A 545 -13.28 -16.24 1.84
N LEU A 546 -13.49 -15.67 0.65
CA LEU A 546 -14.82 -15.41 0.09
C LEU A 546 -15.63 -16.72 -0.02
N PHE A 547 -15.04 -17.78 -0.57
CA PHE A 547 -15.71 -19.08 -0.71
C PHE A 547 -16.04 -19.71 0.63
N LYS A 548 -15.10 -19.71 1.58
CA LYS A 548 -15.30 -20.28 2.92
C LYS A 548 -16.45 -19.57 3.64
N ASN A 549 -16.46 -18.24 3.61
CA ASN A 549 -17.52 -17.45 4.24
C ASN A 549 -18.89 -17.69 3.60
N ILE A 550 -18.98 -17.85 2.28
CA ILE A 550 -20.26 -17.97 1.59
C ILE A 550 -20.78 -19.41 1.58
N CYS A 551 -19.94 -20.42 1.39
CA CYS A 551 -20.35 -21.83 1.48
C CYS A 551 -20.86 -22.19 2.89
N VAL A 552 -20.28 -21.60 3.94
CA VAL A 552 -20.73 -21.82 5.33
C VAL A 552 -22.04 -21.08 5.62
N GLN A 553 -22.31 -19.94 4.97
CA GLN A 553 -23.43 -19.06 5.34
C GLN A 553 -24.63 -19.06 4.39
N ASN A 554 -24.52 -19.61 3.17
CA ASN A 554 -25.49 -19.32 2.11
C ASN A 554 -26.19 -20.59 1.57
N GLY A 555 -27.39 -20.87 2.06
CA GLY A 555 -28.26 -21.94 1.55
C GLY A 555 -28.56 -21.84 0.05
N ASN A 556 -28.48 -20.63 -0.52
CA ASN A 556 -28.68 -20.38 -1.94
C ASN A 556 -27.66 -21.11 -2.82
N ILE A 557 -26.39 -21.26 -2.40
CA ILE A 557 -25.39 -21.96 -3.23
C ILE A 557 -25.77 -23.44 -3.38
N LYS A 558 -26.24 -24.09 -2.31
CA LYS A 558 -26.67 -25.48 -2.36
C LYS A 558 -27.86 -25.66 -3.32
N GLU A 559 -28.76 -24.69 -3.37
CA GLU A 559 -29.88 -24.67 -4.32
C GLU A 559 -29.36 -24.57 -5.76
N PHE A 560 -28.49 -23.60 -6.06
CA PHE A 560 -27.89 -23.44 -7.39
C PHE A 560 -27.04 -24.65 -7.81
N PHE A 561 -26.31 -25.26 -6.87
CA PHE A 561 -25.57 -26.49 -7.11
C PHE A 561 -26.51 -27.61 -7.54
N THR A 562 -27.60 -27.81 -6.80
CA THR A 562 -28.58 -28.86 -7.11
C THR A 562 -29.22 -28.60 -8.48
N LEU A 563 -29.52 -27.34 -8.76
CA LEU A 563 -30.09 -26.89 -10.02
C LEU A 563 -29.16 -27.13 -11.22
N PHE A 564 -27.85 -26.97 -11.04
CA PHE A 564 -26.84 -27.22 -12.08
C PHE A 564 -26.95 -28.65 -12.66
N PHE A 565 -27.15 -29.65 -11.79
CA PHE A 565 -27.28 -31.05 -12.19
C PHE A 565 -28.70 -31.44 -12.62
N GLN A 566 -29.73 -30.84 -12.00
CA GLN A 566 -31.13 -31.13 -12.35
C GLN A 566 -31.55 -30.53 -13.69
N SER A 567 -31.17 -29.27 -13.94
CA SER A 567 -31.50 -28.55 -15.16
C SER A 567 -30.50 -27.45 -15.43
N LYS A 568 -29.49 -27.75 -16.27
CA LYS A 568 -28.50 -26.77 -16.72
C LYS A 568 -29.16 -25.55 -17.38
N LYS A 569 -30.31 -25.75 -18.04
CA LYS A 569 -31.11 -24.67 -18.65
C LYS A 569 -31.66 -23.71 -17.58
N GLU A 570 -32.25 -24.24 -16.52
CA GLU A 570 -32.82 -23.42 -15.44
C GLU A 570 -31.72 -22.77 -14.58
N TYR A 571 -30.61 -23.48 -14.36
CA TYR A 571 -29.41 -22.92 -13.73
C TYR A 571 -28.89 -21.69 -14.48
N ASN A 572 -28.67 -21.82 -15.80
CA ASN A 572 -28.21 -20.71 -16.64
C ASN A 572 -29.21 -19.54 -16.62
N LYS A 573 -30.51 -19.84 -16.66
CA LYS A 573 -31.57 -18.82 -16.55
C LYS A 573 -31.47 -18.02 -15.24
N ARG A 574 -31.30 -18.69 -14.09
CA ARG A 574 -31.19 -18.02 -12.79
C ARG A 574 -29.89 -17.25 -12.59
N ILE A 575 -28.77 -17.76 -13.12
CA ILE A 575 -27.50 -17.00 -13.11
C ILE A 575 -27.61 -15.76 -13.96
N GLU A 576 -28.25 -15.85 -15.11
CA GLU A 576 -28.47 -14.69 -15.96
C GLU A 576 -29.41 -13.67 -15.29
N ALA A 577 -30.40 -14.13 -14.53
CA ALA A 577 -31.21 -13.26 -13.68
C ALA A 577 -30.37 -12.55 -12.61
N LEU A 578 -29.52 -13.27 -11.86
CA LEU A 578 -28.62 -12.69 -10.87
C LEU A 578 -27.65 -11.68 -11.47
N LYS A 579 -27.11 -11.96 -12.66
CA LYS A 579 -26.28 -11.02 -13.41
C LYS A 579 -27.07 -9.73 -13.69
N LYS A 580 -28.29 -9.83 -14.21
CA LYS A 580 -29.17 -8.68 -14.47
C LYS A 580 -29.49 -7.90 -13.18
N PHE A 581 -29.68 -8.58 -12.05
CA PHE A 581 -29.87 -7.93 -10.75
C PHE A 581 -28.64 -7.14 -10.33
N SER A 582 -27.45 -7.74 -10.44
CA SER A 582 -26.18 -7.08 -10.15
C SER A 582 -25.95 -5.88 -11.06
N ASP A 583 -26.20 -6.03 -12.36
CA ASP A 583 -26.06 -4.98 -13.37
C ASP A 583 -26.98 -3.79 -13.05
N LEU A 584 -28.23 -4.05 -12.66
CA LEU A 584 -29.17 -3.00 -12.25
C LEU A 584 -28.74 -2.27 -10.98
N VAL A 585 -28.32 -3.00 -9.94
CA VAL A 585 -27.85 -2.39 -8.69
C VAL A 585 -26.57 -1.57 -8.92
N ASN A 586 -25.65 -2.05 -9.77
CA ASN A 586 -24.45 -1.31 -10.15
C ASN A 586 -24.80 -0.05 -10.96
N ALA A 587 -25.76 -0.12 -11.87
CA ALA A 587 -26.27 1.05 -12.58
C ALA A 587 -26.87 2.08 -11.60
N CYS A 588 -27.66 1.64 -10.61
CA CYS A 588 -28.21 2.50 -9.57
C CYS A 588 -27.10 3.13 -8.70
N TYR A 589 -26.08 2.37 -8.31
CA TYR A 589 -24.93 2.87 -7.56
C TYR A 589 -24.15 3.95 -8.33
N ASN A 590 -23.94 3.72 -9.64
CA ASN A 590 -23.26 4.69 -10.51
C ASN A 590 -24.06 5.98 -10.66
N LEU A 591 -25.38 5.88 -10.67
CA LEU A 591 -26.32 7.02 -10.74
C LEU A 591 -26.65 7.62 -9.37
N LYS A 592 -26.07 7.11 -8.28
CA LYS A 592 -26.32 7.52 -6.88
C LYS A 592 -27.79 7.37 -6.42
N ILE A 593 -28.48 6.35 -6.93
CA ILE A 593 -29.84 5.98 -6.52
C ILE A 593 -29.72 4.88 -5.45
N PHE A 594 -29.73 5.27 -4.18
CA PHE A 594 -29.59 4.33 -3.06
C PHE A 594 -30.93 3.95 -2.40
N ASP A 595 -31.95 4.79 -2.55
CA ASP A 595 -33.28 4.51 -2.00
C ASP A 595 -33.94 3.31 -2.70
N LEU A 596 -34.19 2.26 -1.93
CA LEU A 596 -34.83 1.04 -2.42
C LEU A 596 -36.26 1.29 -2.91
N LYS A 597 -36.98 2.30 -2.38
CA LYS A 597 -38.33 2.65 -2.88
C LYS A 597 -38.26 3.26 -4.27
N SER A 598 -37.29 4.13 -4.51
CA SER A 598 -37.02 4.71 -5.83
C SER A 598 -36.66 3.65 -6.86
N ILE A 599 -35.81 2.67 -6.51
CA ILE A 599 -35.48 1.54 -7.40
C ILE A 599 -36.72 0.71 -7.74
N LYS A 600 -37.58 0.42 -6.75
CA LYS A 600 -38.85 -0.27 -6.97
C LYS A 600 -39.80 0.50 -7.90
N LYS A 601 -39.83 1.84 -7.80
CA LYS A 601 -40.63 2.69 -8.67
C LYS A 601 -40.11 2.66 -10.11
N ILE A 602 -38.79 2.74 -10.29
CA ILE A 602 -38.11 2.65 -11.61
C ILE A 602 -38.44 1.33 -12.32
N LEU A 603 -38.59 0.23 -11.57
CA LEU A 603 -38.96 -1.07 -12.13
C LEU A 603 -40.43 -1.18 -12.55
N ARG A 604 -41.33 -0.50 -11.83
CA ARG A 604 -42.79 -0.59 -12.05
C ARG A 604 -43.31 0.38 -13.08
N ASP A 605 -42.71 1.56 -13.19
CA ASP A 605 -43.24 2.66 -13.99
C ASP A 605 -42.35 2.94 -15.21
N ARG A 606 -42.82 2.49 -16.38
CA ARG A 606 -42.15 2.71 -17.66
C ARG A 606 -42.03 4.21 -18.00
N ASN A 607 -43.00 5.03 -17.60
CA ASN A 607 -43.00 6.46 -17.89
C ASN A 607 -41.91 7.17 -17.10
N VAL A 608 -41.63 6.74 -15.87
CA VAL A 608 -40.52 7.29 -15.06
C VAL A 608 -39.18 7.00 -15.73
N VAL A 609 -38.99 5.78 -16.26
CA VAL A 609 -37.76 5.41 -16.99
C VAL A 609 -37.60 6.22 -18.26
N ASP A 610 -38.64 6.30 -19.08
CA ASP A 610 -38.61 7.07 -20.33
C ASP A 610 -38.44 8.57 -20.07
N GLN A 611 -38.99 9.10 -18.98
CA GLN A 611 -38.79 10.49 -18.56
C GLN A 611 -37.35 10.72 -18.08
N ILE A 612 -36.78 9.85 -17.23
CA ILE A 612 -35.37 9.93 -16.81
C ILE A 612 -34.45 9.89 -18.03
N TYR A 613 -34.73 8.97 -18.97
CA TYR A 613 -33.96 8.81 -20.20
C TYR A 613 -34.07 10.04 -21.09
N LYS A 614 -35.28 10.46 -21.49
CA LYS A 614 -35.49 11.64 -22.35
C LYS A 614 -34.88 12.89 -21.74
N THR A 615 -35.07 13.06 -20.43
CA THR A 615 -34.53 14.21 -19.69
C THR A 615 -33.01 14.17 -19.71
N LYS A 616 -32.36 13.06 -19.31
CA LYS A 616 -30.90 13.01 -19.30
C LYS A 616 -30.27 13.00 -20.70
N GLU A 617 -30.89 12.36 -21.69
CA GLU A 617 -30.39 12.34 -23.08
C GLU A 617 -30.48 13.72 -23.74
N ALA A 618 -31.60 14.43 -23.58
CA ALA A 618 -31.73 15.81 -24.04
C ALA A 618 -30.65 16.70 -23.40
N LYS A 619 -30.44 16.55 -22.09
CA LYS A 619 -29.41 17.28 -21.34
C LYS A 619 -27.99 16.97 -21.82
N LEU A 620 -27.66 15.69 -22.06
CA LEU A 620 -26.36 15.29 -22.60
C LEU A 620 -26.17 15.70 -24.06
N LYS A 621 -27.24 15.89 -24.81
CA LYS A 621 -27.20 16.46 -26.16
C LYS A 621 -26.92 17.96 -26.10
N GLU A 622 -27.55 18.68 -25.19
CA GLU A 622 -27.30 20.11 -24.94
C GLU A 622 -25.85 20.38 -24.50
N GLU A 623 -25.32 19.65 -23.51
CA GLU A 623 -23.93 19.80 -23.07
C GLU A 623 -22.91 19.45 -24.18
N PHE A 624 -23.20 18.42 -24.99
CA PHE A 624 -22.36 18.07 -26.14
C PHE A 624 -22.36 19.15 -27.24
N GLU A 625 -23.52 19.75 -27.53
CA GLU A 625 -23.63 20.84 -28.50
C GLU A 625 -22.97 22.14 -27.98
N LYS A 626 -23.09 22.38 -26.67
CA LYS A 626 -22.45 23.49 -25.97
C LYS A 626 -20.92 23.39 -26.07
N TRP A 627 -20.36 22.21 -25.80
CA TRP A 627 -18.91 21.97 -25.74
C TRP A 627 -18.34 21.10 -26.86
N LYS A 628 -18.67 21.42 -28.12
CA LYS A 628 -18.06 20.71 -29.25
C LYS A 628 -16.53 20.84 -29.19
N PRO A 629 -15.76 19.78 -29.53
CA PRO A 629 -14.31 19.79 -29.43
C PRO A 629 -13.61 20.94 -30.16
N TYR A 630 -14.18 21.49 -31.24
CA TYR A 630 -13.56 22.63 -31.91
C TYR A 630 -13.72 23.96 -31.13
N LYS A 631 -14.67 24.05 -30.20
CA LYS A 631 -14.89 25.22 -29.35
C LYS A 631 -13.83 25.33 -28.26
N ILE A 632 -13.35 24.20 -27.71
CA ILE A 632 -12.32 24.20 -26.67
C ILE A 632 -10.98 24.67 -27.21
N THR A 633 -10.52 25.84 -26.77
CA THR A 633 -9.22 26.43 -27.14
C THR A 633 -8.28 26.56 -25.94
N ILE A 634 -6.98 26.79 -26.19
CA ILE A 634 -6.00 27.12 -25.13
C ILE A 634 -6.47 28.36 -24.38
N GLN A 635 -6.97 29.36 -25.10
CA GLN A 635 -7.39 30.63 -24.54
C GLN A 635 -8.55 30.43 -23.56
N GLU A 636 -9.47 29.51 -23.84
CA GLU A 636 -10.54 29.15 -22.91
C GLU A 636 -9.99 28.47 -21.64
N ILE A 637 -9.08 27.51 -21.77
CA ILE A 637 -8.47 26.83 -20.62
C ILE A 637 -7.65 27.83 -19.77
N GLU A 638 -6.85 28.67 -20.41
CA GLU A 638 -6.08 29.73 -19.73
C GLU A 638 -7.01 30.72 -19.04
N SER A 639 -8.13 31.10 -19.67
CA SER A 639 -9.14 31.98 -19.07
C SER A 639 -9.79 31.35 -17.83
N ILE A 640 -10.03 30.03 -17.83
CA ILE A 640 -10.57 29.30 -16.66
C ILE A 640 -9.54 29.30 -15.53
N ILE A 641 -8.28 28.99 -15.81
CA ILE A 641 -7.19 29.01 -14.82
C ILE A 641 -7.03 30.42 -14.23
N ASP A 642 -7.00 31.45 -15.08
CA ASP A 642 -6.94 32.84 -14.67
C ASP A 642 -8.13 33.22 -13.79
N LYS A 643 -9.35 32.80 -14.17
CA LYS A 643 -10.57 33.03 -13.36
C LYS A 643 -10.44 32.39 -11.98
N PHE A 644 -9.91 31.18 -11.89
CA PHE A 644 -9.71 30.48 -10.62
C PHE A 644 -8.64 31.13 -9.74
N LEU A 645 -7.56 31.65 -10.34
CA LEU A 645 -6.47 32.34 -9.63
C LEU A 645 -6.85 33.75 -9.15
N LYS A 646 -7.70 34.46 -9.91
CA LYS A 646 -8.09 35.86 -9.65
C LYS A 646 -9.31 36.00 -8.75
N LYS A 647 -10.04 34.91 -8.47
CA LYS A 647 -11.16 34.93 -7.51
C LYS A 647 -10.63 35.26 -6.11
N ASP A 648 -11.47 35.89 -5.30
CA ASP A 648 -11.20 36.18 -3.90
C ASP A 648 -12.24 35.46 -3.01
N PRO A 649 -11.84 34.46 -2.19
CA PRO A 649 -10.52 33.83 -2.19
C PRO A 649 -10.25 33.02 -3.49
N PRO A 650 -8.98 32.77 -3.85
CA PRO A 650 -8.63 31.97 -5.02
C PRO A 650 -9.14 30.53 -4.91
N ILE A 651 -9.71 30.00 -6.00
CA ILE A 651 -10.11 28.58 -6.06
C ILE A 651 -8.86 27.70 -6.07
N ILE A 652 -7.81 28.17 -6.74
CA ILE A 652 -6.55 27.44 -6.87
C ILE A 652 -5.38 28.35 -6.52
N GLN A 653 -4.30 27.77 -6.03
CA GLN A 653 -3.05 28.47 -5.76
C GLN A 653 -1.87 27.67 -6.32
N PRO A 654 -0.88 28.32 -6.97
CA PRO A 654 0.28 27.62 -7.51
C PRO A 654 1.05 26.89 -6.41
N ILE A 655 1.36 25.61 -6.64
CA ILE A 655 2.17 24.77 -5.75
C ILE A 655 3.10 23.91 -6.59
N LEU A 656 4.40 23.91 -6.29
CA LEU A 656 5.39 23.10 -7.03
C LEU A 656 6.18 22.18 -6.11
N ILE A 657 6.25 22.52 -4.82
CA ILE A 657 6.94 21.70 -3.82
C ILE A 657 6.36 20.30 -3.67
N ASN A 658 5.09 20.08 -4.02
CA ASN A 658 4.46 18.76 -4.03
C ASN A 658 5.09 17.78 -5.03
N THR A 659 5.70 18.29 -6.10
CA THR A 659 6.31 17.44 -7.15
C THR A 659 7.76 17.06 -6.84
N ILE A 660 8.29 17.46 -5.68
CA ILE A 660 9.65 17.16 -5.24
C ILE A 660 9.63 15.89 -4.40
N ILE A 661 10.30 14.85 -4.92
CA ILE A 661 10.33 13.51 -4.33
C ILE A 661 11.57 13.38 -3.44
N PHE A 662 11.38 12.81 -2.26
CA PHE A 662 12.42 12.45 -1.29
C PHE A 662 12.34 10.95 -0.98
N ASP A 663 13.44 10.32 -0.57
CA ASP A 663 13.53 8.88 -0.24
C ASP A 663 12.94 8.55 1.17
N GLU A 664 11.75 9.06 1.46
CA GLU A 664 11.09 8.99 2.77
C GLU A 664 10.06 7.86 2.82
N ASN A 665 10.04 7.11 3.93
CA ASN A 665 9.12 5.97 4.12
C ASN A 665 8.08 6.17 5.23
N ASP A 666 8.35 7.05 6.21
CA ASP A 666 7.57 7.14 7.45
C ASP A 666 7.10 8.58 7.74
N TYR A 667 5.95 8.70 8.39
CA TYR A 667 5.40 9.99 8.83
C TYR A 667 4.99 9.95 10.31
N LEU A 668 5.48 10.90 11.09
CA LEU A 668 4.97 11.20 12.43
C LEU A 668 3.76 12.14 12.30
N GLN A 669 2.60 11.70 12.79
CA GLN A 669 1.41 12.52 12.94
C GLN A 669 1.30 13.05 14.37
N LEU A 670 1.11 14.37 14.52
CA LEU A 670 0.87 15.02 15.81
C LEU A 670 -0.46 15.78 15.79
N ILE A 671 -1.16 15.78 16.93
CA ILE A 671 -2.27 16.69 17.22
C ILE A 671 -1.89 17.49 18.47
N LEU A 672 -1.78 18.79 18.32
CA LEU A 672 -1.42 19.73 19.36
C LEU A 672 -2.58 20.70 19.60
N THR A 673 -2.78 21.13 20.84
CA THR A 673 -3.63 22.29 21.12
C THR A 673 -2.97 23.53 20.51
N GLU A 674 -3.73 24.29 19.72
CA GLU A 674 -3.17 25.44 19.00
C GLU A 674 -2.84 26.59 19.96
N SER A 675 -1.60 27.08 19.91
CA SER A 675 -1.15 28.29 20.63
C SER A 675 0.04 28.93 19.91
N GLU A 676 0.30 30.21 20.19
CA GLU A 676 1.46 30.91 19.63
C GLU A 676 2.79 30.25 19.98
N GLU A 677 2.91 29.70 21.20
CA GLU A 677 4.12 29.01 21.64
C GLU A 677 4.35 27.75 20.82
N VAL A 678 3.30 26.94 20.64
CA VAL A 678 3.37 25.71 19.84
C VAL A 678 3.75 26.02 18.39
N LEU A 679 3.15 27.05 17.79
CA LEU A 679 3.51 27.51 16.43
C LEU A 679 4.99 27.91 16.37
N LYS A 680 5.48 28.74 17.30
CA LYS A 680 6.90 29.17 17.37
C LYS A 680 7.85 27.99 17.51
N GLN A 681 7.49 26.95 18.27
CA GLN A 681 8.29 25.74 18.38
C GLN A 681 8.27 24.92 17.08
N MET A 682 7.10 24.77 16.45
CA MET A 682 7.01 24.05 15.18
C MET A 682 7.80 24.72 14.06
N GLU A 683 7.86 26.06 14.03
CA GLU A 683 8.72 26.81 13.09
C GLU A 683 10.21 26.51 13.26
N LYS A 684 10.66 26.20 14.48
CA LYS A 684 12.04 25.81 14.75
C LYS A 684 12.30 24.36 14.32
N ILE A 685 11.34 23.48 14.61
CA ILE A 685 11.45 22.04 14.35
C ILE A 685 11.39 21.72 12.86
N LYS A 686 10.55 22.42 12.08
CA LYS A 686 10.31 22.07 10.68
C LYS A 686 11.59 22.07 9.81
N LYS A 687 12.59 22.87 10.21
CA LYS A 687 13.89 23.00 9.52
C LYS A 687 14.73 21.72 9.52
N TYR A 688 14.52 20.85 10.50
CA TYR A 688 15.24 19.58 10.63
C TYR A 688 14.72 18.49 9.71
N PHE A 689 13.61 18.71 9.00
CA PHE A 689 12.96 17.66 8.23
C PHE A 689 12.84 18.06 6.76
N PRO A 690 12.89 17.06 5.86
CA PRO A 690 12.75 17.30 4.43
C PRO A 690 11.35 17.80 4.05
N ARG A 691 10.31 17.32 4.73
CA ARG A 691 8.92 17.71 4.51
C ARG A 691 8.13 17.78 5.81
N VAL A 692 7.38 18.87 5.99
CA VAL A 692 6.46 19.06 7.12
C VAL A 692 5.16 19.71 6.66
N LEU A 693 4.03 19.13 7.06
CA LEU A 693 2.70 19.71 6.92
C LEU A 693 2.24 20.21 8.29
N ILE A 694 1.83 21.47 8.37
CA ILE A 694 1.29 22.10 9.58
C ILE A 694 -0.07 22.68 9.22
N ASN A 695 -1.14 22.10 9.74
CA ASN A 695 -2.50 22.51 9.43
C ASN A 695 -3.19 23.00 10.70
N SER A 696 -3.71 24.23 10.68
CA SER A 696 -4.64 24.69 11.72
C SER A 696 -6.01 24.11 11.44
N THR A 697 -6.63 23.55 12.47
CA THR A 697 -7.86 22.78 12.37
C THR A 697 -8.81 23.11 13.50
N LYS A 698 -10.10 22.86 13.29
CA LYS A 698 -11.14 23.03 14.31
C LYS A 698 -11.84 21.72 14.60
N GLY A 699 -11.96 21.35 15.88
CA GLY A 699 -12.73 20.19 16.29
C GLY A 699 -14.22 20.36 15.94
N LEU A 700 -14.82 19.41 15.22
CA LEU A 700 -16.25 19.51 14.87
C LEU A 700 -17.17 19.38 16.09
N GLU A 701 -16.75 18.62 17.10
CA GLU A 701 -17.52 18.37 18.32
C GLU A 701 -17.19 19.38 19.42
N SER A 702 -15.90 19.62 19.68
CA SER A 702 -15.46 20.49 20.78
C SER A 702 -15.41 21.97 20.40
N ASN A 703 -15.37 22.29 19.10
CA ASN A 703 -15.12 23.63 18.57
C ASN A 703 -13.75 24.24 18.95
N ASP A 704 -12.85 23.47 19.58
CA ASP A 704 -11.50 23.91 19.92
C ASP A 704 -10.60 23.95 18.68
N ASN A 705 -9.53 24.74 18.78
CA ASN A 705 -8.52 24.88 17.74
C ASN A 705 -7.32 23.96 18.02
N PHE A 706 -6.90 23.23 16.98
CA PHE A 706 -5.80 22.28 17.05
C PHE A 706 -4.86 22.46 15.88
N LEU A 707 -3.58 22.17 16.11
CA LEU A 707 -2.60 21.99 15.05
C LEU A 707 -2.46 20.50 14.74
N TYR A 708 -2.81 20.15 13.50
CA TYR A 708 -2.54 18.84 12.93
C TYR A 708 -1.24 18.91 12.14
N VAL A 709 -0.24 18.12 12.55
CA VAL A 709 1.10 18.13 11.96
C VAL A 709 1.42 16.76 11.38
N GLU A 710 1.93 16.71 10.15
CA GLU A 710 2.58 15.53 9.60
C GLU A 710 4.05 15.85 9.31
N ILE A 711 4.97 15.09 9.90
CA ILE A 711 6.41 15.26 9.73
C ILE A 711 6.94 14.03 9.01
N SER A 712 7.63 14.24 7.90
CA SER A 712 8.35 13.14 7.28
C SER A 712 9.61 12.80 8.06
N THR A 713 9.76 11.53 8.41
CA THR A 713 10.83 11.06 9.28
C THR A 713 11.75 10.10 8.54
N PRO A 714 13.08 10.20 8.72
CA PRO A 714 13.99 9.19 8.18
C PRO A 714 13.85 7.88 8.96
N ASP A 715 14.41 6.80 8.41
CA ASP A 715 14.46 5.53 9.11
C ASP A 715 15.31 5.65 10.39
N MET A 716 14.78 5.13 11.50
CA MET A 716 15.41 5.22 12.83
C MET A 716 15.45 3.86 13.50
N ASN A 717 16.59 3.53 14.11
CA ASN A 717 16.68 2.37 14.99
C ASN A 717 15.96 2.65 16.33
N LYS A 718 15.85 1.61 17.17
CA LYS A 718 15.18 1.68 18.47
C LYS A 718 15.63 2.84 19.38
N GLU A 719 16.93 3.08 19.50
CA GLU A 719 17.46 4.12 20.40
C GLU A 719 17.25 5.53 19.80
N GLU A 720 17.38 5.66 18.48
CA GLU A 720 17.08 6.89 17.74
C GLU A 720 15.58 7.25 17.86
N LYS A 721 14.66 6.27 17.68
CA LYS A 721 13.22 6.45 17.90
C LYS A 721 12.92 6.93 19.32
N LYS A 722 13.56 6.32 20.33
CA LYS A 722 13.39 6.74 21.73
C LYS A 722 13.80 8.19 21.96
N GLN A 723 14.96 8.61 21.45
CA GLN A 723 15.42 10.00 21.55
C GLN A 723 14.46 10.95 20.81
N PHE A 724 14.08 10.59 19.58
CA PHE A 724 13.17 11.35 18.74
C PHE A 724 11.82 11.64 19.42
N TYR A 725 11.13 10.60 19.90
CA TYR A 725 9.87 10.76 20.61
C TYR A 725 10.03 11.51 21.93
N SER A 726 11.16 11.34 22.64
CA SER A 726 11.44 12.09 23.86
C SER A 726 11.55 13.60 23.58
N ILE A 727 12.18 13.99 22.47
CA ILE A 727 12.31 15.40 22.07
C ILE A 727 10.92 16.01 21.84
N PHE A 728 10.07 15.38 21.01
CA PHE A 728 8.72 15.90 20.75
C PHE A 728 7.86 15.95 22.00
N TYR A 729 7.90 14.89 22.82
CA TYR A 729 7.21 14.87 24.10
C TYR A 729 7.63 16.05 24.98
N ASN A 730 8.93 16.26 25.18
CA ASN A 730 9.40 17.31 26.09
C ASN A 730 9.18 18.73 25.58
N ILE A 731 9.12 18.93 24.26
CA ILE A 731 8.80 20.23 23.67
C ILE A 731 7.30 20.53 23.83
N PHE A 732 6.43 19.53 23.65
CA PHE A 732 4.98 19.75 23.54
C PHE A 732 4.13 19.17 24.69
N LYS A 733 4.73 18.66 25.77
CA LYS A 733 4.00 17.90 26.82
C LYS A 733 2.71 18.53 27.36
N GLU A 734 2.63 19.86 27.40
CA GLU A 734 1.45 20.61 27.88
C GLU A 734 0.34 20.72 26.83
N ASN A 735 0.66 20.55 25.55
CA ASN A 735 -0.24 20.78 24.42
C ASN A 735 -0.44 19.55 23.53
N LEU A 736 0.35 18.49 23.71
CA LEU A 736 0.34 17.29 22.88
C LEU A 736 -0.79 16.35 23.28
N LEU A 737 -1.75 16.19 22.37
CA LEU A 737 -2.89 15.30 22.53
C LEU A 737 -2.63 13.93 21.88
N TYR A 738 -1.87 13.92 20.80
CA TYR A 738 -1.64 12.74 20.00
C TYR A 738 -0.31 12.81 19.25
N GLY A 739 0.43 11.70 19.19
CA GLY A 739 1.67 11.58 18.46
C GLY A 739 1.97 10.12 18.08
N LYS A 740 1.79 9.75 16.81
CA LYS A 740 2.11 8.40 16.30
C LYS A 740 2.74 8.42 14.93
N SER A 741 3.68 7.52 14.73
CA SER A 741 4.14 7.16 13.40
C SER A 741 3.08 6.33 12.70
N TYR A 742 2.81 6.66 11.44
CA TYR A 742 2.03 5.83 10.54
C TYR A 742 2.88 5.46 9.34
N LEU A 743 2.85 4.18 8.99
CA LEU A 743 3.44 3.67 7.77
C LEU A 743 2.52 4.03 6.61
N TRP A 744 2.96 4.93 5.73
CA TRP A 744 2.16 5.41 4.61
C TRP A 744 3.03 5.76 3.41
N LYS A 745 2.57 5.42 2.20
CA LYS A 745 3.30 5.63 0.93
C LYS A 745 3.51 7.10 0.53
N GLY A 746 3.18 8.05 1.41
CA GLY A 746 3.31 9.50 1.14
C GLY A 746 2.36 10.06 0.08
N TRP A 747 1.51 9.23 -0.55
CA TRP A 747 0.68 9.64 -1.67
C TRP A 747 -0.79 9.79 -1.30
N ILE A 748 -1.32 11.01 -1.45
CA ILE A 748 -2.77 11.26 -1.44
C ILE A 748 -3.26 11.13 -2.88
N PRO A 749 -4.15 10.18 -3.20
CA PRO A 749 -4.71 10.09 -4.54
C PRO A 749 -5.49 11.38 -4.84
N ALA A 750 -5.37 11.89 -6.05
CA ALA A 750 -6.17 13.04 -6.47
C ALA A 750 -7.66 12.64 -6.48
N VAL A 751 -8.49 13.42 -5.79
CA VAL A 751 -9.90 13.11 -5.60
C VAL A 751 -10.75 14.01 -6.49
N SER A 752 -11.52 13.44 -7.41
CA SER A 752 -12.55 14.18 -8.15
C SER A 752 -13.91 14.07 -7.45
N LYS A 753 -14.64 15.18 -7.38
CA LYS A 753 -16.02 15.23 -6.84
C LYS A 753 -17.08 15.48 -7.92
N LYS A 754 -16.68 15.48 -9.19
CA LYS A 754 -17.58 15.71 -10.33
C LYS A 754 -18.82 14.80 -10.32
N ASN A 755 -18.65 13.55 -9.89
CA ASN A 755 -19.72 12.55 -9.83
C ASN A 755 -20.84 12.87 -8.81
N PHE A 756 -20.65 13.89 -7.97
CA PHE A 756 -21.62 14.37 -6.99
C PHE A 756 -22.09 15.81 -7.29
N TYR A 757 -21.68 16.38 -8.43
CA TYR A 757 -22.00 17.73 -8.83
C TYR A 757 -23.04 17.74 -9.96
N ASP A 758 -24.10 18.51 -9.78
CA ASP A 758 -25.10 18.77 -10.81
C ASP A 758 -24.65 19.99 -11.62
N PHE A 759 -24.10 19.75 -12.81
CA PHE A 759 -23.58 20.80 -13.70
C PHE A 759 -24.65 21.76 -14.23
N GLN A 760 -25.94 21.42 -14.12
CA GLN A 760 -27.02 22.26 -14.61
C GLN A 760 -27.48 23.23 -13.53
N ASN A 761 -27.76 22.68 -12.35
CA ASN A 761 -28.11 23.46 -11.17
C ASN A 761 -26.88 24.09 -10.51
N LYS A 762 -25.68 23.73 -10.99
CA LYS A 762 -24.37 24.19 -10.54
C LYS A 762 -24.19 24.10 -9.02
N GLN A 763 -24.58 22.94 -8.48
CA GLN A 763 -24.51 22.63 -7.07
C GLN A 763 -24.26 21.15 -6.85
N PHE A 764 -23.75 20.77 -5.68
CA PHE A 764 -23.67 19.35 -5.31
C PHE A 764 -25.09 18.81 -5.09
N PHE A 765 -25.40 17.65 -5.68
CA PHE A 765 -26.70 17.03 -5.44
C PHE A 765 -26.66 16.22 -4.14
N TYR A 766 -27.76 16.31 -3.39
CA TYR A 766 -27.92 15.69 -2.08
C TYR A 766 -28.73 14.40 -2.18
N THR A 767 -28.16 13.31 -1.67
CA THR A 767 -28.81 12.00 -1.55
C THR A 767 -28.89 11.61 -0.09
N LYS A 768 -30.00 11.97 0.57
CA LYS A 768 -30.23 11.72 2.00
C LYS A 768 -29.98 10.26 2.41
N ASP A 769 -30.28 9.32 1.52
CA ASP A 769 -30.17 7.89 1.79
C ASP A 769 -28.73 7.36 1.84
N LEU A 770 -27.72 8.14 1.41
CA LEU A 770 -26.33 7.65 1.30
C LEU A 770 -25.82 7.08 2.63
N TYR A 771 -25.79 7.89 3.70
CA TYR A 771 -25.30 7.45 5.01
C TYR A 771 -26.32 6.59 5.75
N GLU A 772 -27.61 6.74 5.50
CA GLU A 772 -28.64 5.87 6.07
C GLU A 772 -28.50 4.43 5.58
N GLN A 773 -28.39 4.23 4.25
CA GLN A 773 -28.20 2.91 3.66
C GLN A 773 -26.83 2.34 3.99
N PHE A 774 -25.79 3.18 4.09
CA PHE A 774 -24.46 2.74 4.49
C PHE A 774 -24.43 2.30 5.97
N PHE A 775 -25.14 3.00 6.86
CA PHE A 775 -25.27 2.62 8.26
C PHE A 775 -25.90 1.24 8.43
N LEU A 776 -26.98 0.93 7.70
CA LEU A 776 -27.61 -0.40 7.72
C LEU A 776 -26.63 -1.51 7.29
N TYR A 777 -25.79 -1.22 6.29
CA TYR A 777 -24.74 -2.13 5.86
C TYR A 777 -23.66 -2.33 6.92
N VAL A 778 -23.22 -1.26 7.59
CA VAL A 778 -22.25 -1.34 8.69
C VAL A 778 -22.80 -2.16 9.84
N GLN A 779 -24.03 -1.90 10.28
CA GLN A 779 -24.70 -2.63 11.34
C GLN A 779 -24.81 -4.13 11.01
N ARG A 780 -25.20 -4.46 9.76
CA ARG A 780 -25.25 -5.86 9.31
C ARG A 780 -23.87 -6.52 9.29
N THR A 781 -22.83 -5.78 8.91
CA THR A 781 -21.47 -6.30 8.79
C THR A 781 -20.84 -6.53 10.17
N LEU A 782 -20.87 -5.54 11.06
CA LEU A 782 -20.29 -5.61 12.40
C LEU A 782 -21.11 -6.48 13.37
N GLY A 783 -22.42 -6.60 13.15
CA GLY A 783 -23.29 -7.49 13.92
C GLY A 783 -24.02 -6.78 15.06
N GLN A 784 -24.17 -7.44 16.20
CA GLN A 784 -24.97 -6.91 17.31
C GLN A 784 -24.28 -5.73 18.00
N PRO A 785 -25.04 -4.80 18.62
CA PRO A 785 -24.48 -3.71 19.42
C PRO A 785 -23.57 -4.24 20.53
N LEU A 786 -22.52 -3.49 20.85
CA LEU A 786 -21.54 -3.84 21.88
C LEU A 786 -21.68 -2.93 23.09
N LYS A 787 -21.17 -3.38 24.25
CA LYS A 787 -21.07 -2.54 25.45
C LYS A 787 -20.17 -1.35 25.14
N LYS A 788 -20.66 -0.13 25.40
CA LYS A 788 -19.86 1.09 25.28
C LYS A 788 -18.77 1.09 26.34
N LEU A 789 -17.52 1.25 25.90
CA LEU A 789 -16.37 1.35 26.79
C LEU A 789 -16.17 2.82 27.18
N PRO A 790 -15.92 3.16 28.46
CA PRO A 790 -15.69 4.54 28.87
C PRO A 790 -14.42 5.08 28.23
N ILE A 791 -14.36 6.37 27.91
CA ILE A 791 -13.11 7.05 27.55
C ILE A 791 -12.52 7.55 28.87
N ILE A 792 -11.37 7.03 29.27
CA ILE A 792 -10.65 7.48 30.47
C ILE A 792 -9.36 8.12 29.95
N ALA A 793 -9.23 9.43 30.10
CA ALA A 793 -8.03 10.16 29.73
C ALA A 793 -6.87 9.66 30.59
N SER A 794 -5.83 9.15 29.94
CA SER A 794 -4.60 8.78 30.63
C SER A 794 -3.88 10.06 31.03
N LYS A 795 -3.46 10.19 32.29
CA LYS A 795 -2.47 11.23 32.63
C LYS A 795 -1.15 10.80 32.00
N ILE A 796 -0.79 11.41 30.87
CA ILE A 796 0.41 11.09 30.11
C ILE A 796 1.62 11.09 31.06
N GLN A 797 2.19 9.92 31.33
CA GLN A 797 3.22 9.82 32.38
C GLN A 797 4.59 10.18 31.82
N HIS A 798 5.20 11.23 32.39
CA HIS A 798 6.60 11.64 32.17
C HIS A 798 7.66 10.56 32.46
N LYS A 799 7.26 9.34 32.88
CA LYS A 799 8.16 8.32 33.43
C LYS A 799 9.00 7.59 32.37
N PHE A 800 8.60 7.61 31.09
CA PHE A 800 9.22 6.79 30.04
C PHE A 800 10.19 7.55 29.13
N TRP A 801 10.05 8.86 29.01
CA TRP A 801 10.81 9.67 28.06
C TRP A 801 12.09 10.21 28.69
N SER A 802 13.16 10.33 27.90
CA SER A 802 14.38 11.00 28.35
C SER A 802 14.10 12.50 28.58
N LYS A 803 15.01 13.25 29.21
CA LYS A 803 14.87 14.72 29.38
C LYS A 803 15.36 15.53 28.17
N GLU A 804 15.66 14.88 27.05
CA GLU A 804 16.27 15.50 25.88
C GLU A 804 15.27 16.40 25.13
N LYS A 805 15.71 17.60 24.73
CA LYS A 805 14.88 18.62 24.06
C LYS A 805 15.44 19.09 22.72
N ASN A 806 16.65 18.67 22.34
CA ASN A 806 17.34 19.14 21.14
C ASN A 806 17.73 17.97 20.24
N PHE A 807 17.57 18.14 18.94
CA PHE A 807 18.01 17.21 17.89
C PHE A 807 19.53 17.00 17.81
N SER A 808 20.36 17.84 18.44
CA SER A 808 21.82 17.71 18.35
C SER A 808 22.37 16.35 18.80
N GLY A 809 21.78 15.74 19.84
CA GLY A 809 22.18 14.42 20.32
C GLY A 809 21.75 13.31 19.36
N LEU A 810 20.52 13.40 18.85
CA LEU A 810 19.98 12.50 17.83
C LEU A 810 20.82 12.53 16.54
N ILE A 811 21.11 13.72 16.01
CA ILE A 811 21.91 13.90 14.79
C ILE A 811 23.31 13.29 14.96
N LYS A 812 23.96 13.51 16.11
CA LYS A 812 25.27 12.89 16.41
C LYS A 812 25.19 11.36 16.44
N THR A 813 24.15 10.83 17.07
CA THR A 813 23.91 9.38 17.17
C THR A 813 23.70 8.77 15.78
N MET A 814 22.87 9.41 14.96
CA MET A 814 22.58 8.96 13.59
C MET A 814 23.81 9.00 12.68
N ASN A 815 24.56 10.11 12.69
CA ASN A 815 25.76 10.22 11.86
C ASN A 815 26.83 9.20 12.27
N TYR A 816 27.03 8.99 13.57
CA TYR A 816 27.96 7.96 14.08
C TYR A 816 27.55 6.56 13.62
N HIS A 817 26.25 6.28 13.62
CA HIS A 817 25.71 5.01 13.13
C HIS A 817 25.98 4.83 11.63
N ASP A 818 25.71 5.84 10.81
CA ASP A 818 25.88 5.80 9.35
C ASP A 818 27.35 5.64 8.94
N GLU A 819 28.30 6.13 9.76
CA GLU A 819 29.74 5.94 9.54
C GLU A 819 30.23 4.53 9.86
N ILE A 820 29.62 3.88 10.86
CA ILE A 820 30.09 2.59 11.40
C ILE A 820 29.38 1.40 10.79
N GLU A 821 28.05 1.48 10.60
CA GLU A 821 27.28 0.39 10.01
C GLU A 821 27.45 0.38 8.49
N LYS A 822 28.39 -0.44 8.01
CA LYS A 822 28.56 -0.72 6.59
C LYS A 822 27.78 -1.98 6.25
N VAL A 823 26.58 -1.81 5.69
CA VAL A 823 25.75 -2.93 5.22
C VAL A 823 26.57 -3.77 4.22
N ASP A 824 26.77 -5.05 4.53
CA ASP A 824 27.53 -6.01 3.72
C ASP A 824 26.64 -7.23 3.44
N LEU A 825 26.16 -7.38 2.21
CA LEU A 825 25.28 -8.48 1.83
C LEU A 825 26.01 -9.53 0.97
N THR A 826 27.33 -9.70 1.14
CA THR A 826 28.13 -10.65 0.38
C THR A 826 27.62 -12.10 0.57
N PRO A 827 27.11 -12.78 -0.49
CA PRO A 827 26.46 -14.09 -0.35
C PRO A 827 27.34 -15.17 0.31
N THR A 828 28.64 -15.19 -0.02
CA THR A 828 29.60 -16.15 0.54
C THR A 828 29.77 -15.99 2.05
N ASN A 829 29.83 -14.74 2.56
CA ASN A 829 29.98 -14.48 3.98
C ASN A 829 28.67 -14.73 4.74
N LEU A 830 27.52 -14.41 4.13
CA LEU A 830 26.20 -14.77 4.68
C LEU A 830 26.01 -16.28 4.78
N HIS A 831 26.48 -17.05 3.78
CA HIS A 831 26.44 -18.51 3.84
C HIS A 831 27.28 -19.07 5.01
N LYS A 832 28.51 -18.55 5.19
CA LYS A 832 29.36 -18.90 6.34
C LYS A 832 28.69 -18.55 7.68
N LEU A 833 28.01 -17.41 7.75
CA LEU A 833 27.25 -16.99 8.94
C LEU A 833 26.11 -17.96 9.25
N VAL A 834 25.37 -18.43 8.24
CA VAL A 834 24.30 -19.43 8.40
C VAL A 834 24.88 -20.75 8.89
N GLN A 835 25.95 -21.27 8.27
CA GLN A 835 26.64 -22.50 8.70
C GLN A 835 27.16 -22.38 10.14
N PHE A 836 27.72 -21.22 10.49
CA PHE A 836 28.17 -20.92 11.83
C PHE A 836 27.01 -20.91 12.83
N ASN A 837 25.86 -20.34 12.47
CA ASN A 837 24.67 -20.42 13.30
C ASN A 837 24.28 -21.89 13.52
N HIS A 838 24.10 -22.70 12.48
CA HIS A 838 23.72 -24.12 12.62
C HIS A 838 24.66 -24.90 13.56
N SER A 839 25.96 -24.64 13.47
CA SER A 839 26.99 -25.26 14.31
C SER A 839 27.33 -24.50 15.60
N LEU A 840 26.57 -23.46 15.97
CA LEU A 840 26.91 -22.51 17.03
C LEU A 840 27.22 -23.20 18.36
N LYS A 841 26.32 -24.05 18.87
CA LYS A 841 26.53 -24.78 20.12
C LYS A 841 27.79 -25.65 20.08
N LYS A 842 27.98 -26.41 19.00
CA LYS A 842 29.17 -27.29 18.81
C LYS A 842 30.46 -26.48 18.79
N ASN A 843 30.45 -25.30 18.19
CA ASN A 843 31.61 -24.41 18.14
C ASN A 843 31.89 -23.77 19.50
N LEU A 844 30.86 -23.33 20.24
CA LEU A 844 31.04 -22.72 21.57
C LEU A 844 31.56 -23.71 22.62
N VAL A 845 31.20 -25.00 22.52
CA VAL A 845 31.71 -26.07 23.39
C VAL A 845 33.20 -26.39 23.15
N ASN A 846 33.78 -25.92 22.03
CA ASN A 846 35.20 -26.08 21.70
C ASN A 846 35.88 -24.70 21.60
N PRO A 847 36.40 -24.15 22.72
CA PRO A 847 36.98 -22.81 22.77
C PRO A 847 38.14 -22.60 21.78
N LYS A 848 38.97 -23.62 21.53
CA LYS A 848 40.07 -23.54 20.55
C LYS A 848 39.54 -23.32 19.13
N LYS A 849 38.60 -24.16 18.70
CA LYS A 849 37.94 -24.02 17.39
C LYS A 849 37.19 -22.69 17.27
N PHE A 850 36.58 -22.23 18.37
CA PHE A 850 35.90 -20.94 18.41
C PHE A 850 36.86 -19.76 18.17
N GLN A 851 38.08 -19.81 18.72
CA GLN A 851 39.09 -18.77 18.47
C GLN A 851 39.45 -18.64 17.00
N GLU A 852 39.64 -19.77 16.30
CA GLU A 852 39.93 -19.77 14.87
C GLU A 852 38.81 -19.09 14.08
N ILE A 853 37.55 -19.48 14.34
CA ILE A 853 36.38 -18.93 13.66
C ILE A 853 36.22 -17.42 13.90
N LYS A 854 36.51 -16.96 15.12
CA LYS A 854 36.37 -15.55 15.53
C LYS A 854 37.25 -14.59 14.73
N THR A 855 38.36 -15.07 14.17
CA THR A 855 39.26 -14.28 13.30
C THR A 855 38.70 -14.06 11.89
N GLY A 856 37.75 -14.91 11.48
CA GLY A 856 37.12 -14.86 10.16
C GLY A 856 36.42 -13.54 9.88
N GLU A 857 36.48 -13.10 8.62
CA GLU A 857 35.85 -11.87 8.15
C GLU A 857 34.34 -11.86 8.39
N PHE A 858 33.63 -12.93 8.02
CA PHE A 858 32.18 -13.05 8.24
C PHE A 858 31.79 -12.85 9.71
N PHE A 859 32.61 -13.35 10.66
CA PHE A 859 32.33 -13.24 12.08
C PHE A 859 32.49 -11.79 12.54
N ARG A 860 33.59 -11.14 12.15
CA ARG A 860 33.87 -9.74 12.49
C ARG A 860 32.85 -8.79 11.86
N ASN A 861 32.39 -9.08 10.64
CA ASN A 861 31.42 -8.26 9.92
C ASN A 861 30.01 -8.41 10.51
N TYR A 862 29.56 -9.63 10.83
CA TYR A 862 28.14 -9.85 11.14
C TYR A 862 27.79 -10.16 12.59
N VAL A 863 28.71 -10.73 13.39
CA VAL A 863 28.38 -11.19 14.75
C VAL A 863 28.62 -10.06 15.75
N LYS A 864 27.54 -9.37 16.15
CA LYS A 864 27.58 -8.30 17.16
C LYS A 864 27.87 -8.85 18.55
N SER A 865 27.11 -9.86 18.98
CA SER A 865 27.31 -10.59 20.24
C SER A 865 26.66 -11.98 20.16
N ILE A 866 27.12 -12.90 21.00
CA ILE A 866 26.51 -14.23 21.18
C ILE A 866 25.89 -14.24 22.56
N LYS A 867 24.58 -14.42 22.63
CA LYS A 867 23.79 -14.42 23.88
C LYS A 867 23.16 -15.79 24.11
N CYS A 868 22.57 -16.00 25.28
CA CYS A 868 21.83 -17.23 25.57
C CYS A 868 20.43 -16.99 26.17
N ILE A 869 19.57 -17.99 25.98
CA ILE A 869 18.26 -18.15 26.65
C ILE A 869 18.40 -19.31 27.64
N PRO A 870 18.28 -19.08 28.96
CA PRO A 870 18.31 -20.15 29.95
C PRO A 870 17.05 -21.02 29.93
N ALA A 871 17.22 -22.31 30.20
CA ALA A 871 16.11 -23.23 30.51
C ALA A 871 15.71 -23.08 31.99
N PHE A 872 15.03 -21.96 32.30
CA PHE A 872 14.72 -21.57 33.68
C PHE A 872 13.98 -22.63 34.49
N GLN A 873 13.21 -23.52 33.84
CA GLN A 873 12.43 -24.55 34.53
C GLN A 873 13.34 -25.45 35.36
N HIS A 874 14.53 -25.78 34.86
CA HIS A 874 15.51 -26.60 35.58
C HIS A 874 16.04 -25.93 36.85
N PHE A 875 15.85 -24.62 37.02
CA PHE A 875 16.27 -23.85 38.19
C PHE A 875 15.09 -23.40 39.07
N GLY A 876 13.90 -23.98 38.86
CA GLY A 876 12.69 -23.66 39.64
C GLY A 876 11.98 -22.36 39.23
N PHE A 877 12.37 -21.75 38.11
CA PHE A 877 11.79 -20.52 37.60
C PHE A 877 11.14 -20.71 36.23
N GLU A 878 10.32 -19.75 35.83
CA GLU A 878 9.77 -19.68 34.49
C GLU A 878 9.76 -18.24 34.00
N GLN A 879 9.97 -18.06 32.71
CA GLN A 879 9.95 -16.75 32.08
C GLN A 879 8.54 -16.45 31.56
N PHE A 880 7.95 -15.38 32.10
CA PHE A 880 6.62 -14.92 31.73
C PHE A 880 6.69 -13.64 30.92
N PHE A 881 5.69 -13.47 30.08
CA PHE A 881 5.41 -12.26 29.34
C PHE A 881 4.02 -11.77 29.71
N LEU A 882 3.88 -10.46 29.81
CA LEU A 882 2.62 -9.79 30.08
C LEU A 882 2.48 -8.60 29.14
N TYR A 883 1.61 -8.73 28.14
CA TYR A 883 1.03 -7.59 27.47
C TYR A 883 -0.09 -7.02 28.35
N MET A 884 -0.15 -5.71 28.51
CA MET A 884 -1.20 -5.06 29.29
C MET A 884 -1.54 -3.70 28.67
N TYR A 885 -2.84 -3.38 28.65
CA TYR A 885 -3.35 -2.06 28.32
C TYR A 885 -4.23 -1.52 29.47
N PRO A 886 -3.64 -0.72 30.37
CA PRO A 886 -4.35 -0.15 31.51
C PRO A 886 -4.95 1.23 31.22
N THR A 887 -6.08 1.51 31.88
CA THR A 887 -6.71 2.85 31.90
C THR A 887 -6.12 3.78 32.95
N ASP A 888 -5.57 3.22 34.02
CA ASP A 888 -4.87 3.96 35.07
C ASP A 888 -3.56 3.25 35.43
N MET A 889 -2.45 3.86 35.01
CA MET A 889 -1.11 3.35 35.29
C MET A 889 -0.67 3.56 36.74
N ASP A 890 -1.12 4.63 37.40
CA ASP A 890 -0.74 4.91 38.79
C ASP A 890 -1.49 3.98 39.76
N GLY A 891 -2.62 3.44 39.34
CA GLY A 891 -3.37 2.41 40.07
C GLY A 891 -2.68 1.04 40.16
N ILE A 892 -1.57 0.83 39.42
CA ILE A 892 -0.82 -0.43 39.36
C ILE A 892 0.42 -0.36 40.25
N ASP A 893 0.42 -1.11 41.35
CA ASP A 893 1.64 -1.42 42.08
C ASP A 893 2.50 -2.44 41.32
N PHE A 894 3.52 -1.95 40.62
CA PHE A 894 4.48 -2.79 39.88
C PHE A 894 5.34 -3.67 40.79
N LYS A 895 5.58 -3.26 42.05
CA LYS A 895 6.30 -4.13 43.00
C LYS A 895 5.45 -5.33 43.36
N LEU A 896 4.13 -5.16 43.47
CA LEU A 896 3.24 -6.29 43.71
C LEU A 896 3.01 -7.14 42.46
N LEU A 897 2.92 -6.51 41.28
CA LEU A 897 2.78 -7.22 40.00
C LEU A 897 3.99 -8.10 39.67
N LEU A 898 5.20 -7.57 39.88
CA LEU A 898 6.45 -8.16 39.39
C LEU A 898 7.39 -8.63 40.49
N SER A 899 7.12 -8.33 41.76
CA SER A 899 8.07 -8.58 42.85
C SER A 899 9.48 -8.02 42.50
N ASN A 900 10.55 -8.77 42.80
CA ASN A 900 11.94 -8.41 42.44
C ASN A 900 12.43 -9.11 41.15
N THR A 901 11.53 -9.51 40.25
CA THR A 901 11.87 -10.41 39.13
C THR A 901 11.69 -9.81 37.73
N PHE A 902 11.49 -8.50 37.66
CA PHE A 902 11.43 -7.73 36.42
C PHE A 902 12.70 -7.89 35.59
N GLN A 903 12.56 -8.16 34.28
CA GLN A 903 13.69 -8.23 33.37
C GLN A 903 13.68 -7.11 32.31
N LYS A 904 12.53 -6.87 31.70
CA LYS A 904 12.42 -5.90 30.61
C LYS A 904 11.01 -5.36 30.46
N LEU A 905 10.91 -4.07 30.17
CA LEU A 905 9.70 -3.41 29.69
C LEU A 905 9.94 -2.98 28.25
N LYS A 906 8.91 -3.11 27.41
CA LYS A 906 8.85 -2.49 26.10
C LYS A 906 7.53 -1.75 25.97
N TYR A 907 7.56 -0.57 25.38
CA TYR A 907 6.38 0.25 25.15
C TYR A 907 6.40 0.76 23.71
N PRO A 908 5.24 0.96 23.08
CA PRO A 908 5.16 1.52 21.75
C PRO A 908 5.74 2.93 21.74
N ALA A 909 6.49 3.28 20.69
CA ALA A 909 6.93 4.65 20.44
C ALA A 909 5.73 5.49 19.95
N CYS A 910 4.83 5.83 20.88
CA CYS A 910 3.70 6.72 20.65
C CYS A 910 3.47 7.64 21.85
N ILE A 911 2.80 8.76 21.61
CA ILE A 911 2.37 9.71 22.61
C ILE A 911 0.86 9.93 22.44
N ASP A 912 0.07 9.05 23.03
CA ASP A 912 -1.39 9.14 23.01
C ASP A 912 -1.96 8.59 24.33
N ASP A 913 -3.29 8.47 24.41
CA ASP A 913 -3.97 7.86 25.56
C ASP A 913 -3.76 6.33 25.67
N SER A 914 -2.99 5.71 24.76
CA SER A 914 -2.67 4.29 24.83
C SER A 914 -1.43 4.07 25.72
N ASN A 915 -1.63 3.39 26.85
CA ASN A 915 -0.54 3.02 27.77
C ASN A 915 -0.16 1.55 27.61
N SER A 916 -0.24 0.97 26.40
CA SER A 916 0.04 -0.45 26.26
C SER A 916 1.53 -0.73 26.43
N PHE A 917 1.88 -1.87 27.03
CA PHE A 917 3.27 -2.29 27.14
C PHE A 917 3.39 -3.81 27.24
N LEU A 918 4.59 -4.31 26.92
CA LEU A 918 4.98 -5.70 27.02
C LEU A 918 6.07 -5.86 28.08
N ILE A 919 5.76 -6.54 29.17
CA ILE A 919 6.68 -6.89 30.24
C ILE A 919 7.23 -8.30 30.02
N LYS A 920 8.50 -8.48 30.30
CA LYS A 920 9.16 -9.77 30.49
C LYS A 920 9.70 -9.84 31.92
N TYR A 921 9.39 -10.92 32.62
CA TYR A 921 9.75 -11.12 34.02
C TYR A 921 9.92 -12.62 34.33
N LEU A 922 10.61 -12.93 35.43
CA LEU A 922 10.75 -14.30 35.94
C LEU A 922 9.78 -14.53 37.11
N MET A 923 9.27 -15.73 37.30
CA MET A 923 8.55 -16.09 38.54
C MET A 923 8.86 -17.54 38.88
N PRO A 924 8.54 -18.00 40.11
CA PRO A 924 8.53 -19.43 40.41
C PRO A 924 7.71 -20.19 39.36
N TYR A 925 8.22 -21.37 38.98
CA TYR A 925 7.64 -22.20 37.93
C TYR A 925 6.13 -22.42 38.12
N ARG A 926 5.32 -22.21 37.06
CA ARG A 926 3.84 -22.29 37.07
C ARG A 926 3.11 -21.39 38.06
N SER A 927 3.76 -20.37 38.62
CA SER A 927 3.14 -19.44 39.57
C SER A 927 3.23 -17.97 39.14
N PRO A 928 2.68 -17.59 37.96
CA PRO A 928 2.51 -16.17 37.64
C PRO A 928 1.58 -15.50 38.65
N ASN A 929 1.81 -14.23 39.01
CA ASN A 929 0.94 -13.47 39.93
C ASN A 929 -0.38 -13.04 39.25
N LEU A 930 -1.12 -14.00 38.68
CA LEU A 930 -2.39 -13.77 37.98
C LEU A 930 -3.47 -13.28 38.93
N LYS A 931 -3.42 -13.64 40.22
CA LYS A 931 -4.37 -13.15 41.24
C LYS A 931 -4.40 -11.63 41.28
N TYR A 932 -3.24 -10.98 41.22
CA TYR A 932 -3.17 -9.53 41.20
C TYR A 932 -3.71 -8.95 39.90
N ILE A 933 -3.36 -9.54 38.76
CA ILE A 933 -3.91 -9.14 37.46
C ILE A 933 -5.44 -9.26 37.45
N HIS A 934 -5.99 -10.35 37.98
CA HIS A 934 -7.44 -10.56 38.11
C HIS A 934 -8.09 -9.52 39.02
N TRP A 935 -7.43 -9.13 40.11
CA TRP A 935 -7.91 -8.04 40.98
C TRP A 935 -7.91 -6.68 40.27
N LEU A 936 -6.84 -6.35 39.53
CA LEU A 936 -6.75 -5.14 38.73
C LEU A 936 -7.84 -5.10 37.65
N THR A 937 -8.12 -6.23 37.01
CA THR A 937 -9.11 -6.36 35.94
C THR A 937 -10.54 -6.39 36.44
N LYS A 938 -10.86 -7.20 37.45
CA LYS A 938 -12.26 -7.45 37.88
C LYS A 938 -12.74 -6.56 39.02
N THR A 939 -11.84 -6.17 39.93
CA THR A 939 -12.22 -5.42 41.14
C THR A 939 -11.93 -3.94 40.97
N LYS A 940 -10.75 -3.59 40.45
CA LYS A 940 -10.39 -2.20 40.17
C LYS A 940 -10.89 -1.70 38.81
N GLU A 941 -11.13 -2.60 37.86
CA GLU A 941 -11.55 -2.29 36.48
C GLU A 941 -10.60 -1.31 35.76
N ILE A 942 -9.29 -1.39 36.05
CA ILE A 942 -8.28 -0.50 35.45
C ILE A 942 -7.48 -1.13 34.31
N ILE A 943 -7.81 -2.36 33.91
CA ILE A 943 -7.17 -3.08 32.79
C ILE A 943 -8.21 -3.30 31.69
N ARG A 944 -7.98 -2.73 30.50
CA ARG A 944 -8.83 -3.00 29.33
C ARG A 944 -8.50 -4.33 28.70
N GLU A 945 -7.21 -4.60 28.55
CA GLU A 945 -6.73 -5.76 27.80
C GLU A 945 -5.47 -6.30 28.46
N TYR A 946 -5.32 -7.62 28.51
CA TYR A 946 -4.03 -8.23 28.86
C TYR A 946 -3.86 -9.60 28.18
N VAL A 947 -2.60 -9.99 27.98
CA VAL A 947 -2.20 -11.35 27.60
C VAL A 947 -1.03 -11.75 28.49
N ALA A 948 -1.23 -12.76 29.33
CA ALA A 948 -0.20 -13.29 30.22
C ALA A 948 0.17 -14.71 29.78
N PHE A 949 1.43 -14.97 29.48
CA PHE A 949 1.86 -16.27 28.94
C PHE A 949 3.30 -16.62 29.27
N SER A 950 3.62 -17.91 29.19
CA SER A 950 4.99 -18.43 29.18
C SER A 950 5.33 -19.11 27.85
N VAL A 951 6.62 -19.34 27.61
CA VAL A 951 7.13 -19.93 26.36
C VAL A 951 7.42 -21.41 26.57
N LYS A 952 6.82 -22.25 25.74
CA LYS A 952 6.95 -23.71 25.74
C LYS A 952 8.03 -24.20 24.79
N LYS A 953 8.14 -23.61 23.61
CA LYS A 953 9.16 -23.95 22.60
C LYS A 953 9.58 -22.70 21.82
N ILE A 954 10.83 -22.68 21.37
CA ILE A 954 11.39 -21.59 20.55
C ILE A 954 11.88 -22.16 19.23
N TYR A 955 11.38 -21.60 18.13
CA TYR A 955 11.80 -21.88 16.76
C TYR A 955 12.59 -20.67 16.24
N GLN A 956 13.88 -20.86 15.93
CA GLN A 956 14.71 -19.80 15.38
C GLN A 956 14.76 -19.87 13.85
N VAL A 957 14.24 -18.85 13.19
CA VAL A 957 14.39 -18.62 11.74
C VAL A 957 15.69 -17.84 11.51
N PHE A 958 16.60 -18.41 10.72
CA PHE A 958 17.90 -17.80 10.41
C PHE A 958 18.41 -18.25 9.04
N GLN A 959 18.10 -17.47 8.00
CA GLN A 959 18.35 -17.83 6.60
C GLN A 959 18.57 -16.56 5.75
N PHE A 960 19.37 -16.65 4.69
CA PHE A 960 19.64 -15.53 3.77
C PHE A 960 19.55 -15.92 2.29
N GLN A 961 18.82 -16.99 1.97
CA GLN A 961 18.82 -17.58 0.64
C GLN A 961 17.66 -17.08 -0.23
N THR A 962 16.53 -16.67 0.37
CA THR A 962 15.29 -16.42 -0.38
C THR A 962 15.05 -14.96 -0.77
N ASN A 963 15.59 -13.99 -0.02
CA ASN A 963 15.23 -12.57 -0.12
C ASN A 963 16.45 -11.67 -0.39
N LEU A 964 17.40 -12.15 -1.18
CA LEU A 964 18.61 -11.40 -1.53
C LEU A 964 18.81 -11.41 -3.05
N ASN A 965 19.01 -10.24 -3.64
CA ASN A 965 19.32 -10.06 -5.07
C ASN A 965 20.59 -9.21 -5.25
N SER A 966 20.92 -8.86 -6.50
CA SER A 966 22.12 -8.06 -6.82
C SER A 966 22.08 -6.62 -6.28
N GLU A 967 20.90 -6.11 -5.95
CA GLU A 967 20.65 -4.75 -5.46
C GLU A 967 20.51 -4.71 -3.91
N GLY A 968 20.44 -5.88 -3.26
CA GLY A 968 20.39 -6.02 -1.79
C GLY A 968 19.23 -6.87 -1.30
N TRP A 969 18.62 -6.49 -0.18
CA TRP A 969 17.42 -7.15 0.36
C TRP A 969 16.23 -7.00 -0.58
N ASP A 970 15.51 -8.09 -0.80
CA ASP A 970 14.35 -8.18 -1.69
C ASP A 970 13.07 -8.43 -0.88
N TYR A 971 12.71 -7.47 -0.04
CA TYR A 971 11.52 -7.52 0.84
C TYR A 971 10.29 -6.91 0.15
N ALA A 972 9.77 -7.61 -0.86
CA ALA A 972 8.53 -7.22 -1.53
C ALA A 972 7.29 -7.91 -0.89
N PRO A 973 6.27 -7.17 -0.42
CA PRO A 973 5.04 -7.75 0.15
C PRO A 973 4.37 -8.77 -0.79
N ASP A 974 4.37 -8.52 -2.09
CA ASP A 974 3.73 -9.43 -3.05
C ASP A 974 4.49 -10.76 -3.20
N LYS A 975 5.83 -10.77 -3.07
CA LYS A 975 6.60 -12.03 -3.02
C LYS A 975 6.24 -12.85 -1.79
N PHE A 976 6.05 -12.19 -0.65
CA PHE A 976 5.56 -12.83 0.56
C PHE A 976 4.14 -13.38 0.37
N LYS A 977 3.23 -12.62 -0.25
CA LYS A 977 1.87 -13.07 -0.58
C LYS A 977 1.89 -14.36 -1.40
N ILE A 978 2.69 -14.41 -2.46
CA ILE A 978 2.82 -15.61 -3.32
C ILE A 978 3.40 -16.79 -2.55
N TYR A 979 4.46 -16.55 -1.76
CA TYR A 979 5.09 -17.59 -0.92
C TYR A 979 4.08 -18.18 0.07
N MET A 980 3.37 -17.30 0.79
CA MET A 980 2.31 -17.66 1.73
C MET A 980 1.21 -18.48 1.04
N GLN A 981 0.68 -18.02 -0.09
CA GLN A 981 -0.37 -18.72 -0.84
C GLN A 981 0.08 -20.10 -1.32
N ASN A 982 1.31 -20.23 -1.82
CA ASN A 982 1.85 -21.54 -2.20
C ASN A 982 1.96 -22.49 -0.99
N ILE A 983 2.33 -22.00 0.20
CA ILE A 983 2.34 -22.83 1.42
C ILE A 983 0.92 -23.26 1.82
N LEU A 984 -0.04 -22.35 1.72
CA LEU A 984 -1.41 -22.61 2.14
C LEU A 984 -2.14 -23.54 1.18
N PHE A 985 -1.87 -23.45 -0.12
CA PHE A 985 -2.73 -24.05 -1.14
C PHE A 985 -2.06 -25.11 -2.01
N ASN A 986 -0.74 -25.04 -2.25
CA ASN A 986 -0.06 -25.97 -3.16
C ASN A 986 0.56 -27.15 -2.40
N PRO A 987 -0.06 -28.35 -2.41
CA PRO A 987 0.45 -29.52 -1.68
C PRO A 987 1.77 -30.06 -2.26
N ASN A 988 2.06 -29.75 -3.53
CA ASN A 988 3.29 -30.15 -4.20
C ASN A 988 4.41 -29.10 -4.02
N TYR A 989 4.15 -28.02 -3.30
CA TYR A 989 5.15 -26.99 -3.02
C TYR A 989 6.16 -27.49 -1.98
N ASN A 990 7.12 -28.28 -2.46
CA ASN A 990 8.25 -28.76 -1.68
C ASN A 990 9.27 -27.64 -1.52
N ILE A 991 9.03 -26.78 -0.52
CA ILE A 991 10.06 -25.86 -0.04
C ILE A 991 11.04 -26.69 0.79
N VAL A 992 12.32 -26.65 0.43
CA VAL A 992 13.37 -27.01 1.38
C VAL A 992 13.38 -25.91 2.43
N LEU A 993 12.65 -26.12 3.52
CA LEU A 993 12.67 -25.19 4.64
C LEU A 993 14.10 -25.12 5.16
N PRO A 994 14.62 -23.91 5.44
CA PRO A 994 15.88 -23.79 6.15
C PRO A 994 15.78 -24.55 7.48
N GLU A 995 16.85 -25.21 7.90
CA GLU A 995 16.85 -25.98 9.14
C GLU A 995 16.56 -25.04 10.32
N VAL A 996 15.37 -25.19 10.92
CA VAL A 996 14.91 -24.37 12.04
C VAL A 996 15.49 -24.98 13.31
N LYS A 997 16.27 -24.21 14.07
CA LYS A 997 16.70 -24.65 15.39
C LYS A 997 15.54 -24.58 16.36
N ILE A 998 15.36 -25.68 17.10
CA ILE A 998 14.31 -25.82 18.11
C ILE A 998 14.98 -25.84 19.48
N PHE A 999 14.41 -25.09 20.42
CA PHE A 999 14.70 -25.20 21.84
C PHE A 999 13.43 -25.58 22.57
N ASP A 1000 13.39 -26.81 23.09
CA ASP A 1000 12.26 -27.31 23.86
C ASP A 1000 12.43 -26.92 25.33
N LEU A 1001 11.48 -26.14 25.84
CA LEU A 1001 11.45 -25.65 27.21
C LEU A 1001 10.48 -26.48 28.08
N GLU A 1002 9.81 -27.49 27.51
CA GLU A 1002 8.92 -28.41 28.23
C GLU A 1002 9.58 -29.74 28.60
N GLU A 1003 10.84 -29.99 28.20
CA GLU A 1003 11.53 -31.25 28.48
C GLU A 1003 11.46 -31.61 29.98
N LYS A 1004 11.02 -32.86 30.26
CA LYS A 1004 10.48 -33.31 31.55
C LYS A 1004 11.37 -32.88 32.72
N PHE A 1005 10.88 -31.89 33.48
CA PHE A 1005 11.35 -31.57 34.82
C PHE A 1005 11.32 -32.86 35.66
N THR A 1006 12.47 -33.50 35.83
CA THR A 1006 12.67 -34.49 36.90
C THR A 1006 12.60 -33.72 38.21
N SER A 1007 11.89 -34.24 39.20
CA SER A 1007 11.44 -33.55 40.42
C SER A 1007 12.51 -32.84 41.27
N GLU A 1008 13.79 -33.02 40.96
CA GLU A 1008 14.92 -32.34 41.58
C GLU A 1008 15.52 -31.32 40.60
N GLY A 1009 14.98 -30.10 40.58
CA GLY A 1009 15.62 -28.97 39.91
C GLY A 1009 16.95 -28.58 40.57
N PHE A 1010 17.80 -27.85 39.85
CA PHE A 1010 19.06 -27.31 40.37
C PHE A 1010 18.80 -26.28 41.48
N THR A 1011 19.22 -26.60 42.70
CA THR A 1011 19.07 -25.71 43.85
C THR A 1011 19.98 -24.48 43.74
N PRO A 1012 19.73 -23.38 44.47
CA PRO A 1012 20.60 -22.21 44.48
C PRO A 1012 22.06 -22.50 44.86
N ASN A 1013 22.32 -23.60 45.56
CA ASN A 1013 23.66 -24.02 45.99
C ASN A 1013 24.34 -24.98 44.99
N SER A 1014 23.68 -25.31 43.87
CA SER A 1014 24.25 -26.19 42.86
C SER A 1014 25.28 -25.47 41.98
N PRO A 1015 26.33 -26.16 41.51
CA PRO A 1015 27.31 -25.58 40.58
C PRO A 1015 26.69 -25.03 39.29
N GLU A 1016 25.59 -25.63 38.82
CA GLU A 1016 24.86 -25.20 37.65
C GLU A 1016 24.15 -23.85 37.87
N PHE A 1017 23.58 -23.64 39.05
CA PHE A 1017 22.92 -22.38 39.41
C PHE A 1017 23.94 -21.25 39.53
N GLU A 1018 25.08 -21.52 40.18
CA GLU A 1018 26.22 -20.58 40.26
C GLU A 1018 26.73 -20.23 38.86
N SER A 1019 26.95 -21.25 38.02
CA SER A 1019 27.36 -21.08 36.62
C SER A 1019 26.37 -20.22 35.83
N LEU A 1020 25.06 -20.41 36.05
CA LEU A 1020 24.02 -19.63 35.39
C LEU A 1020 24.08 -18.17 35.85
N CYS A 1021 24.16 -17.91 37.16
CA CYS A 1021 24.23 -16.55 37.72
C CYS A 1021 25.43 -15.76 37.18
N ASP A 1022 26.54 -16.45 36.95
CA ASP A 1022 27.79 -15.87 36.41
C ASP A 1022 27.69 -15.35 34.97
N ILE A 1023 26.80 -15.96 34.18
CA ILE A 1023 26.60 -15.63 32.76
C ILE A 1023 25.25 -14.97 32.47
N TYR A 1024 24.33 -15.06 33.42
CA TYR A 1024 22.97 -14.57 33.33
C TYR A 1024 22.51 -14.10 34.71
N ASN A 1025 22.57 -12.78 34.88
CA ASN A 1025 21.90 -12.12 36.01
C ASN A 1025 20.52 -11.62 35.51
N TRP A 1026 20.34 -10.32 35.33
CA TRP A 1026 19.19 -9.72 34.64
C TRP A 1026 19.23 -9.82 33.10
N HIS A 1027 20.41 -10.02 32.52
CA HIS A 1027 20.59 -10.25 31.08
C HIS A 1027 21.75 -11.22 30.82
N SER A 1028 21.70 -11.92 29.69
CA SER A 1028 22.83 -12.70 29.18
C SER A 1028 24.05 -11.79 28.94
N ILE A 1029 25.22 -12.23 29.37
CA ILE A 1029 26.50 -11.66 28.93
C ILE A 1029 26.77 -12.00 27.46
N ASP A 1030 27.77 -11.37 26.86
CA ASP A 1030 28.27 -11.73 25.53
C ASP A 1030 29.26 -12.90 25.61
N LEU A 1031 28.79 -14.11 25.29
CA LEU A 1031 29.56 -15.35 25.43
C LEU A 1031 30.88 -15.32 24.64
N LYS A 1032 30.91 -14.67 23.47
CA LYS A 1032 32.13 -14.62 22.62
C LYS A 1032 33.28 -13.83 23.24
N SER A 1033 32.98 -12.98 24.22
CA SER A 1033 33.98 -12.14 24.90
C SER A 1033 34.75 -12.94 25.96
N TYR A 1034 34.13 -13.98 26.53
CA TYR A 1034 34.72 -14.80 27.60
C TYR A 1034 35.34 -16.09 27.10
N LEU A 1035 34.85 -16.64 25.99
CA LEU A 1035 35.44 -17.81 25.31
C LEU A 1035 36.80 -17.53 24.64
N SER A 1036 37.40 -16.35 24.86
CA SER A 1036 38.70 -15.89 24.34
C SER A 1036 39.82 -15.77 25.39
N GLY A 1037 39.77 -16.58 26.46
CA GLY A 1037 40.96 -16.97 27.20
C GLY A 1037 41.42 -16.06 28.35
N LYS A 1038 40.63 -15.06 28.79
CA LYS A 1038 40.98 -14.25 29.99
C LYS A 1038 40.33 -14.74 31.29
N SER A 1039 39.33 -15.62 31.23
CA SER A 1039 38.61 -16.14 32.41
C SER A 1039 38.27 -17.62 32.21
N ILE A 1040 39.18 -18.50 32.64
CA ILE A 1040 39.04 -19.97 32.52
C ILE A 1040 37.76 -20.45 33.22
N LEU A 1041 37.43 -19.87 34.37
CA LEU A 1041 36.22 -20.20 35.13
C LEU A 1041 34.94 -19.95 34.31
N LYS A 1042 34.79 -18.75 33.73
CA LYS A 1042 33.61 -18.43 32.91
C LYS A 1042 33.52 -19.26 31.64
N GLU A 1043 34.65 -19.57 31.02
CA GLU A 1043 34.71 -20.48 29.87
C GLU A 1043 34.18 -21.88 30.24
N HIS A 1044 34.56 -22.39 31.41
CA HIS A 1044 34.05 -23.65 31.94
C HIS A 1044 32.55 -23.59 32.22
N HIS A 1045 32.07 -22.56 32.93
CA HIS A 1045 30.64 -22.36 33.22
C HIS A 1045 29.79 -22.33 31.94
N ILE A 1046 30.22 -21.59 30.91
CA ILE A 1046 29.52 -21.53 29.61
C ILE A 1046 29.48 -22.91 28.95
N THR A 1047 30.63 -23.60 28.91
CA THR A 1047 30.78 -24.88 28.23
C THR A 1047 29.92 -25.96 28.91
N ASP A 1048 29.89 -25.97 30.23
CA ASP A 1048 29.14 -26.96 31.01
C ASP A 1048 27.63 -26.77 30.89
N LEU A 1049 27.14 -25.54 30.98
CA LEU A 1049 25.73 -25.22 30.75
C LEU A 1049 25.28 -25.60 29.33
N LEU A 1050 26.13 -25.39 28.30
CA LEU A 1050 25.83 -25.81 26.93
C LEU A 1050 25.78 -27.33 26.79
N LYS A 1051 26.74 -28.06 27.39
CA LYS A 1051 26.78 -29.54 27.35
C LYS A 1051 25.55 -30.16 28.01
N LYS A 1052 25.08 -29.55 29.11
CA LYS A 1052 23.88 -29.99 29.86
C LYS A 1052 22.55 -29.51 29.26
N ASN A 1053 22.55 -28.83 28.11
CA ASN A 1053 21.36 -28.24 27.48
C ASN A 1053 20.64 -27.17 28.31
N LEU A 1054 21.29 -26.57 29.32
CA LEU A 1054 20.67 -25.62 30.25
C LEU A 1054 20.59 -24.19 29.68
N ILE A 1055 21.31 -23.92 28.59
CA ILE A 1055 21.24 -22.65 27.87
C ILE A 1055 21.18 -22.86 26.35
N PHE A 1056 20.41 -22.02 25.67
CA PHE A 1056 20.31 -21.97 24.22
C PHE A 1056 21.03 -20.75 23.65
N PRO A 1057 22.16 -20.93 22.94
CA PRO A 1057 22.92 -19.81 22.40
C PRO A 1057 22.29 -19.28 21.09
N TYR A 1058 22.30 -17.96 20.92
CA TYR A 1058 21.80 -17.28 19.73
C TYR A 1058 22.67 -16.06 19.35
N LEU A 1059 22.60 -15.69 18.07
CA LEU A 1059 23.36 -14.57 17.51
C LEU A 1059 22.56 -13.27 17.58
N THR A 1060 23.25 -12.18 17.91
CA THR A 1060 22.81 -10.83 17.57
C THR A 1060 23.68 -10.31 16.44
N LEU A 1061 23.04 -9.69 15.44
CA LEU A 1061 23.69 -9.33 14.18
C LEU A 1061 24.00 -7.82 14.13
N LYS A 1062 24.88 -7.45 13.21
CA LYS A 1062 25.20 -6.07 12.79
C LYS A 1062 25.53 -6.07 11.29
N ASN A 1063 25.54 -4.89 10.66
CA ASN A 1063 25.97 -4.71 9.26
C ASN A 1063 25.07 -5.45 8.25
N LEU A 1064 23.82 -5.72 8.62
CA LEU A 1064 22.80 -6.31 7.75
C LEU A 1064 21.66 -5.34 7.45
N GLY A 1065 21.64 -4.14 8.05
CA GLY A 1065 20.62 -3.14 7.78
C GLY A 1065 19.22 -3.47 8.34
N PHE A 1066 19.12 -4.39 9.32
CA PHE A 1066 17.88 -4.62 10.06
C PHE A 1066 17.63 -3.44 11.01
N GLN A 1067 16.57 -2.68 10.77
CA GLN A 1067 16.24 -1.44 11.51
C GLN A 1067 14.96 -1.58 12.34
N GLU A 1068 14.05 -2.45 11.88
CA GLU A 1068 12.70 -2.58 12.39
C GLU A 1068 12.46 -3.95 13.02
N LYS A 1069 11.52 -4.01 13.97
CA LYS A 1069 11.11 -5.26 14.62
C LYS A 1069 9.64 -5.27 14.95
N ILE A 1070 8.95 -6.32 14.49
CA ILE A 1070 7.53 -6.56 14.74
C ILE A 1070 7.38 -7.69 15.76
N TYR A 1071 6.41 -7.55 16.66
CA TYR A 1071 5.95 -8.60 17.56
C TYR A 1071 4.50 -8.94 17.23
N ILE A 1072 4.25 -10.21 16.91
CA ILE A 1072 2.91 -10.74 16.66
C ILE A 1072 2.56 -11.66 17.82
N ILE A 1073 1.45 -11.42 18.51
CA ILE A 1073 0.96 -12.31 19.58
C ILE A 1073 -0.40 -12.87 19.15
N LEU A 1074 -0.44 -14.18 18.97
CA LEU A 1074 -1.61 -14.96 18.55
C LEU A 1074 -2.05 -15.85 19.71
N PRO A 1075 -2.89 -15.36 20.64
CA PRO A 1075 -3.47 -16.20 21.68
C PRO A 1075 -4.45 -17.22 21.07
N ASN A 1076 -4.50 -18.41 21.65
CA ASN A 1076 -5.48 -19.44 21.31
C ASN A 1076 -5.49 -19.87 19.82
N VAL A 1077 -4.40 -20.50 19.38
CA VAL A 1077 -4.23 -21.00 18.01
C VAL A 1077 -4.30 -22.52 18.01
N LYS A 1078 -4.97 -23.12 17.01
CA LYS A 1078 -5.00 -24.59 16.84
C LYS A 1078 -3.58 -25.12 16.61
N LYS A 1079 -3.24 -26.26 17.22
CA LYS A 1079 -1.90 -26.86 17.13
C LYS A 1079 -1.45 -27.12 15.68
N GLU A 1080 -2.35 -27.55 14.81
CA GLU A 1080 -2.08 -27.77 13.38
C GLU A 1080 -1.69 -26.46 12.65
N THR A 1081 -2.37 -25.36 13.00
CA THR A 1081 -2.14 -24.04 12.42
C THR A 1081 -0.75 -23.49 12.77
N ILE A 1082 -0.19 -23.86 13.93
CA ILE A 1082 1.17 -23.47 14.32
C ILE A 1082 2.20 -23.94 13.30
N THR A 1083 2.09 -25.20 12.84
CA THR A 1083 3.00 -25.76 11.82
C THR A 1083 2.93 -24.97 10.52
N THR A 1084 1.72 -24.58 10.10
CA THR A 1084 1.52 -23.76 8.89
C THR A 1084 2.13 -22.37 9.06
N LEU A 1085 1.91 -21.72 10.20
CA LEU A 1085 2.48 -20.40 10.49
C LEU A 1085 4.01 -20.44 10.52
N LEU A 1086 4.61 -21.48 11.10
CA LEU A 1086 6.06 -21.70 11.08
C LEU A 1086 6.61 -21.71 9.64
N LYS A 1087 5.93 -22.41 8.72
CA LYS A 1087 6.31 -22.41 7.31
C LYS A 1087 6.16 -21.04 6.67
N VAL A 1088 5.02 -20.37 6.85
CA VAL A 1088 4.75 -19.06 6.25
C VAL A 1088 5.78 -18.01 6.70
N PHE A 1089 6.07 -17.95 8.00
CA PHE A 1089 7.02 -16.98 8.55
C PHE A 1089 8.49 -17.36 8.33
N SER A 1090 8.78 -18.56 7.82
CA SER A 1090 10.14 -18.93 7.37
C SER A 1090 10.57 -18.18 6.10
N PHE A 1091 9.66 -17.44 5.46
CA PHE A 1091 9.98 -16.45 4.42
C PHE A 1091 11.01 -15.44 4.91
N PHE A 1092 10.91 -14.99 6.16
CA PHE A 1092 11.76 -13.92 6.70
C PHE A 1092 13.17 -14.44 7.01
N ASN A 1093 14.15 -13.53 7.00
CA ASN A 1093 15.54 -13.93 7.15
C ASN A 1093 15.94 -14.22 8.60
N VAL A 1094 15.44 -13.42 9.54
CA VAL A 1094 15.77 -13.54 10.96
C VAL A 1094 14.49 -13.38 11.77
N GLY A 1095 14.20 -14.35 12.64
CA GLY A 1095 13.05 -14.28 13.53
C GLY A 1095 13.01 -15.37 14.60
N TYR A 1096 12.13 -15.21 15.57
CA TYR A 1096 11.84 -16.18 16.62
C TYR A 1096 10.34 -16.44 16.68
N LEU A 1097 9.94 -17.70 16.56
CA LEU A 1097 8.55 -18.12 16.73
C LEU A 1097 8.49 -18.91 18.03
N ASN A 1098 7.80 -18.35 19.02
CA ASN A 1098 7.69 -18.93 20.35
C ASN A 1098 6.30 -19.56 20.49
N GLU A 1099 6.22 -20.87 20.72
CA GLU A 1099 4.97 -21.50 21.16
C GLU A 1099 4.68 -21.09 22.60
N ILE A 1100 3.47 -20.61 22.85
CA ILE A 1100 3.08 -20.00 24.12
C ILE A 1100 1.81 -20.62 24.68
N GLY A 1101 1.68 -20.63 26.01
CA GLY A 1101 0.46 -20.99 26.74
C GLY A 1101 0.18 -19.98 27.86
N GLY A 1102 -1.09 -19.73 28.16
CA GLY A 1102 -1.46 -18.72 29.16
C GLY A 1102 -2.93 -18.32 29.15
N GLU A 1103 -3.20 -17.07 29.50
CA GLU A 1103 -4.54 -16.49 29.53
C GLU A 1103 -4.57 -15.08 28.95
N PHE A 1104 -5.73 -14.65 28.48
CA PHE A 1104 -5.95 -13.29 28.00
C PHE A 1104 -7.34 -12.76 28.33
N PHE A 1105 -7.46 -11.44 28.35
CA PHE A 1105 -8.70 -10.72 28.59
C PHE A 1105 -8.79 -9.51 27.65
N ILE A 1106 -10.02 -9.23 27.22
CA ILE A 1106 -10.39 -8.04 26.45
C ILE A 1106 -11.67 -7.51 27.08
N ASP A 1107 -11.71 -6.21 27.34
CA ASP A 1107 -12.86 -5.54 27.93
C ASP A 1107 -14.14 -5.82 27.12
N GLY A 1108 -15.20 -6.18 27.83
CA GLY A 1108 -16.44 -6.72 27.28
C GLY A 1108 -16.53 -8.25 27.22
N PHE A 1109 -15.47 -9.00 27.54
CA PHE A 1109 -15.62 -10.42 27.91
C PHE A 1109 -16.27 -10.58 29.29
N LEU A 1110 -17.02 -11.67 29.48
CA LEU A 1110 -17.55 -12.06 30.79
C LEU A 1110 -16.45 -12.51 31.76
N ASP A 1111 -15.44 -13.21 31.23
CA ASP A 1111 -14.31 -13.70 32.01
C ASP A 1111 -13.04 -13.80 31.14
N LYS A 1112 -11.87 -13.97 31.78
CA LYS A 1112 -10.62 -14.27 31.08
C LYS A 1112 -10.74 -15.59 30.29
N LYS A 1113 -9.98 -15.70 29.20
CA LYS A 1113 -9.89 -16.92 28.38
C LYS A 1113 -8.52 -17.57 28.54
N GLU A 1114 -8.50 -18.82 28.96
CA GLU A 1114 -7.29 -19.64 29.00
C GLU A 1114 -7.00 -20.27 27.62
N PHE A 1115 -5.73 -20.49 27.31
CA PHE A 1115 -5.30 -21.18 26.11
C PHE A 1115 -4.05 -22.01 26.35
N GLU A 1116 -4.06 -23.24 25.83
CA GLU A 1116 -2.91 -24.15 25.91
C GLU A 1116 -1.87 -23.88 24.81
N TYR A 1117 -2.34 -23.46 23.63
CA TYR A 1117 -1.52 -23.25 22.44
C TYR A 1117 -1.75 -21.85 21.86
N GLY A 1118 -0.65 -21.18 21.53
CA GLY A 1118 -0.60 -19.87 20.87
C GLY A 1118 0.79 -19.64 20.31
N LEU A 1119 0.99 -18.49 19.66
CA LEU A 1119 2.29 -18.09 19.11
C LEU A 1119 2.65 -16.65 19.46
N MET A 1120 3.91 -16.42 19.83
CA MET A 1120 4.54 -15.11 19.83
C MET A 1120 5.66 -15.10 18.79
N ILE A 1121 5.50 -14.30 17.74
CA ILE A 1121 6.43 -14.20 16.61
C ILE A 1121 7.20 -12.88 16.74
N GLU A 1122 8.52 -12.95 16.63
CA GLU A 1122 9.42 -11.79 16.57
C GLU A 1122 10.12 -11.78 15.22
N LEU A 1123 9.89 -10.76 14.39
CA LEU A 1123 10.48 -10.65 13.05
C LEU A 1123 11.36 -9.41 12.94
N PHE A 1124 12.51 -9.54 12.28
CA PHE A 1124 13.43 -8.43 12.02
C PHE A 1124 13.34 -8.04 10.54
N PHE A 1125 13.16 -6.75 10.28
CA PHE A 1125 12.98 -6.22 8.93
C PHE A 1125 14.10 -5.25 8.54
N PRO A 1126 14.63 -5.34 7.31
CA PRO A 1126 15.37 -4.25 6.71
C PRO A 1126 14.40 -3.12 6.31
N LYS A 1127 14.93 -2.04 5.73
CA LYS A 1127 14.10 -0.96 5.15
C LYS A 1127 13.11 -1.53 4.12
N CYS A 1128 11.80 -1.48 4.43
CA CYS A 1128 10.73 -1.95 3.53
C CYS A 1128 9.34 -1.41 3.94
N GLU A 1129 8.32 -1.62 3.10
CA GLU A 1129 6.92 -1.22 3.37
C GLU A 1129 6.22 -2.16 4.38
N ILE A 1130 6.59 -2.07 5.65
CA ILE A 1130 6.11 -2.99 6.70
C ILE A 1130 4.57 -3.02 6.83
N GLY A 1131 3.89 -1.89 6.67
CA GLY A 1131 2.42 -1.82 6.73
C GLY A 1131 1.72 -2.67 5.65
N GLU A 1132 2.36 -2.91 4.51
CA GLU A 1132 1.83 -3.83 3.50
C GLU A 1132 2.01 -5.30 3.90
N PHE A 1133 3.07 -5.64 4.64
CA PHE A 1133 3.23 -6.98 5.23
C PHE A 1133 2.18 -7.24 6.33
N GLU A 1134 1.86 -6.25 7.16
CA GLU A 1134 0.82 -6.36 8.18
C GLU A 1134 -0.54 -6.70 7.58
N LYS A 1135 -0.95 -6.01 6.51
CA LYS A 1135 -2.18 -6.33 5.78
C LYS A 1135 -2.22 -7.79 5.34
N LEU A 1136 -1.08 -8.34 4.90
CA LEU A 1136 -0.97 -9.74 4.51
C LEU A 1136 -1.00 -10.69 5.71
N PHE A 1137 -0.45 -10.31 6.87
CA PHE A 1137 -0.58 -11.08 8.10
C PHE A 1137 -2.03 -11.15 8.57
N GLU A 1138 -2.76 -10.03 8.48
CA GLU A 1138 -4.18 -10.01 8.87
C GLU A 1138 -5.04 -10.85 7.93
N LEU A 1139 -4.75 -10.80 6.62
CA LEU A 1139 -5.41 -11.65 5.63
C LEU A 1139 -5.15 -13.15 5.88
N LEU A 1140 -3.92 -13.49 6.29
CA LEU A 1140 -3.57 -14.84 6.75
C LEU A 1140 -4.35 -15.23 8.00
N PHE A 1141 -4.47 -14.34 8.98
CA PHE A 1141 -5.20 -14.59 10.23
C PHE A 1141 -6.70 -14.75 10.00
N GLU A 1142 -7.30 -13.95 9.10
CA GLU A 1142 -8.69 -14.11 8.68
C GLU A 1142 -8.92 -15.50 8.05
N TYR A 1143 -8.06 -15.91 7.11
CA TYR A 1143 -8.15 -17.22 6.48
C TYR A 1143 -8.07 -18.38 7.49
N LEU A 1144 -7.14 -18.25 8.45
CA LEU A 1144 -6.91 -19.23 9.51
C LEU A 1144 -7.91 -19.12 10.69
N GLU A 1145 -8.88 -18.20 10.61
CA GLU A 1145 -9.91 -17.94 11.65
C GLU A 1145 -9.34 -17.51 13.01
N ILE A 1146 -8.19 -16.84 13.01
CA ILE A 1146 -7.57 -16.31 14.23
C ILE A 1146 -8.21 -14.96 14.56
N LYS A 1147 -9.16 -14.98 15.52
CA LYS A 1147 -10.00 -13.81 15.84
C LYS A 1147 -9.31 -12.72 16.65
N HIS A 1148 -8.42 -13.10 17.56
CA HIS A 1148 -7.78 -12.18 18.49
C HIS A 1148 -6.28 -12.24 18.28
N TYR A 1149 -5.67 -11.11 17.92
CA TYR A 1149 -4.24 -11.00 17.71
C TYR A 1149 -3.75 -9.59 18.00
N LEU A 1150 -2.49 -9.50 18.43
CA LEU A 1150 -1.76 -8.25 18.61
C LEU A 1150 -0.67 -8.16 17.54
N LEU A 1151 -0.61 -7.03 16.85
CA LEU A 1151 0.52 -6.61 16.03
C LEU A 1151 1.13 -5.41 16.76
N LEU A 1152 2.32 -5.59 17.34
CA LEU A 1152 3.00 -4.56 18.11
C LEU A 1152 4.29 -4.18 17.39
N ASN A 1153 4.28 -2.96 16.86
CA ASN A 1153 5.42 -2.35 16.18
C ASN A 1153 6.04 -1.28 17.05
N ASP A 1154 7.22 -0.80 16.66
CA ASP A 1154 7.88 0.35 17.27
C ASP A 1154 8.06 0.24 18.79
N LEU A 1155 8.21 -0.99 19.30
CA LEU A 1155 8.43 -1.23 20.72
C LEU A 1155 9.85 -0.82 21.14
N ILE A 1156 9.94 0.26 21.94
CA ILE A 1156 11.20 0.84 22.46
C ILE A 1156 11.60 0.37 23.86
#